data_AF-A0A7S0TEP8-F1
#
_entry.id   AF-A0A7S0TEP8-F1
#
_cell.length_a   1.000
_cell.length_b   1.000
_cell.length_c   1.000
_cell.angle_alpha   90.00
_cell.angle_beta   90.00
_cell.angle_gamma   90.00
#
_symmetry.space_group_name_H-M   'P 1'
#
loop_
_entity.id
_entity.type
_entity.pdbx_description
1 polymer ?
#
loop_
_entity_poly.entity_id
_entity_poly.type
_entity_poly.pdbx_seq_one_letter_code
_entity_poly.pdbx_strand_id
1 'polypeptide(L)'
;TYNGPGDWWPTYDQIDDYPGAGDLKDPYFLGFWAGITIEADNVILELNHHTLEMSEALYYQQSFFALISLTSQVFLPGQGPGFFGASPVASSNVMIRNGELGLTSHHAIQGNFNKNVLLENLKIRDFKTHGVQFNGFDGVTIRNVDVGPNRKLDMLTPYYAHMKALLPTYRMIVENEQTAREECFQFVSDGRKDECYYLQDMIETVQTLLDMAFEYVVVGVNWDDRVLDADDDDDQEGVAHKIELWQKYRDVLINDHHSTQTATLYGIFLNYIGSNVIGWYAGSETTKSQNVVMDNVKIHDLHHDTYENIAFSQGVSTASQRILNCLNAPFNAYHVFGEDQVPLISECNNYYDENAHFESETCQRFRRQGLNYVGNPITDIQIASFELINRYGLSWNYCSAGAADMGALADFAIRGTPFEAFTPLLVATHDPMIHPGKGVMGLRLNGVDAVDITDLWIENVHSSTDIGTTLGGPYEQVVSQQAPYMNGYSMNMVNGATFTFTTNVQLSNVYISHVVSDTGLAYGLAAWYETSIDIVGKKGLQIDHVHAGRALEPSDKFRRDSFPNLKPEGCAFRIYDDVIYGVTVDYEESEVHGSNLKISCIHGHTGCLMENGEWTNVGEVSECEDSDSSRRPSGRLNTASMSNWYNMHSSKALNFMIGLVVALT
;
A
#
# COMPACT_ATOMS: atom_id res chain seq x y z
N THR A 1 25.06 -14.08 7.65
CA THR A 1 23.72 -13.88 7.07
C THR A 1 23.01 -12.82 7.89
N TYR A 2 22.25 -11.93 7.29
CA TYR A 2 21.50 -10.89 8.00
C TYR A 2 20.07 -11.35 8.32
N ASN A 3 19.65 -12.47 7.73
CA ASN A 3 18.32 -13.07 7.86
C ASN A 3 18.38 -14.51 8.37
N GLY A 4 19.32 -14.80 9.28
CA GLY A 4 19.45 -16.08 9.97
C GLY A 4 18.31 -16.33 10.97
N PRO A 5 18.24 -17.55 11.53
CA PRO A 5 17.23 -17.90 12.53
C PRO A 5 17.29 -16.96 13.75
N GLY A 6 16.18 -16.29 14.07
CA GLY A 6 16.06 -15.38 15.21
C GLY A 6 16.64 -13.97 15.00
N ASP A 7 17.32 -13.71 13.89
CA ASP A 7 17.86 -12.37 13.59
C ASP A 7 16.72 -11.36 13.47
N TRP A 8 16.78 -10.27 14.24
CA TRP A 8 15.80 -9.16 14.30
C TRP A 8 14.44 -9.49 14.92
N TRP A 9 14.26 -10.68 15.50
CA TRP A 9 13.03 -11.13 16.15
C TRP A 9 13.28 -11.33 17.65
N PRO A 10 12.23 -11.27 18.48
CA PRO A 10 12.35 -11.76 19.85
C PRO A 10 12.74 -13.24 19.83
N THR A 11 13.69 -13.63 20.67
CA THR A 11 14.12 -15.02 20.78
C THR A 11 13.16 -15.82 21.67
N TYR A 12 13.19 -17.14 21.54
CA TYR A 12 12.28 -18.03 22.27
C TYR A 12 12.38 -17.88 23.81
N ASP A 13 13.57 -17.56 24.32
CA ASP A 13 13.81 -17.29 25.74
C ASP A 13 13.25 -15.94 26.22
N GLN A 14 12.76 -15.09 25.32
CA GLN A 14 12.12 -13.81 25.63
C GLN A 14 10.58 -13.87 25.53
N ILE A 15 9.98 -15.05 25.40
CA ILE A 15 8.53 -15.21 25.18
C ILE A 15 7.67 -14.64 26.32
N ASP A 16 8.18 -14.63 27.55
CA ASP A 16 7.48 -14.05 28.70
C ASP A 16 7.34 -12.52 28.57
N ASP A 17 8.31 -11.86 27.92
CA ASP A 17 8.31 -10.42 27.65
C ASP A 17 7.67 -10.09 26.28
N TYR A 18 7.75 -11.02 25.32
CA TYR A 18 7.25 -10.89 23.95
C TYR A 18 6.36 -12.08 23.55
N PRO A 19 5.08 -12.11 23.97
CA PRO A 19 4.18 -13.21 23.66
C PRO A 19 4.02 -13.42 22.14
N GLY A 20 4.22 -14.66 21.71
CA GLY A 20 4.21 -15.04 20.29
C GLY A 20 5.59 -15.17 19.64
N ALA A 21 6.67 -14.84 20.37
CA ALA A 21 8.04 -15.05 19.91
C ALA A 21 8.31 -16.52 19.53
N GLY A 22 8.65 -16.76 18.26
CA GLY A 22 8.88 -18.11 17.74
C GLY A 22 7.62 -18.99 17.66
N ASP A 23 6.43 -18.40 17.74
CA ASP A 23 5.13 -19.04 17.51
C ASP A 23 4.43 -18.36 16.30
N LEU A 24 3.19 -18.77 16.01
CA LEU A 24 2.43 -18.37 14.83
C LEU A 24 1.23 -17.47 15.17
N LYS A 25 1.22 -16.95 16.40
CA LYS A 25 0.13 -16.19 17.01
C LYS A 25 0.65 -15.30 18.14
N ASP A 26 -0.21 -14.43 18.64
CA ASP A 26 0.06 -13.44 19.70
C ASP A 26 0.92 -12.24 19.21
N PRO A 27 0.96 -11.11 19.92
CA PRO A 27 1.35 -9.82 19.33
C PRO A 27 2.69 -9.77 18.60
N TYR A 28 3.67 -10.58 18.99
CA TYR A 28 5.05 -10.52 18.49
C TYR A 28 5.42 -11.60 17.47
N PHE A 29 4.46 -12.38 16.96
CA PHE A 29 4.77 -13.44 15.97
C PHE A 29 5.36 -12.89 14.65
N LEU A 30 5.03 -11.64 14.30
CA LEU A 30 5.62 -10.94 13.14
C LEU A 30 6.91 -10.17 13.48
N GLY A 31 7.44 -10.30 14.69
CA GLY A 31 8.64 -9.61 15.16
C GLY A 31 8.33 -8.41 16.06
N PHE A 32 9.30 -7.52 16.21
CA PHE A 32 9.13 -6.27 16.95
C PHE A 32 8.25 -5.31 16.15
N TRP A 33 7.00 -5.16 16.57
CA TRP A 33 6.02 -4.32 15.88
C TRP A 33 5.91 -2.90 16.45
N ALA A 34 6.55 -2.62 17.59
CA ALA A 34 6.62 -1.26 18.15
C ALA A 34 7.95 -0.96 18.83
N GLY A 35 8.36 0.31 18.81
CA GLY A 35 9.51 0.81 19.58
C GLY A 35 9.17 1.01 21.05
N ILE A 36 8.00 1.61 21.32
CA ILE A 36 7.43 1.78 22.66
C ILE A 36 5.96 1.34 22.61
N THR A 37 5.57 0.41 23.47
CA THR A 37 4.16 0.15 23.78
C THR A 37 3.80 0.82 25.10
N ILE A 38 2.66 1.52 25.12
CA ILE A 38 2.09 2.11 26.33
C ILE A 38 0.83 1.31 26.67
N GLU A 39 0.97 0.40 27.62
CA GLU A 39 -0.07 -0.56 28.02
C GLU A 39 -0.63 -0.27 29.42
N ALA A 40 -0.37 0.94 29.94
CA ALA A 40 -0.80 1.39 31.25
C ALA A 40 -1.42 2.78 31.20
N ASP A 41 -2.31 3.08 32.16
CA ASP A 41 -2.94 4.39 32.29
C ASP A 41 -2.03 5.41 32.96
N ASN A 42 -2.31 6.70 32.73
CA ASN A 42 -1.66 7.84 33.38
C ASN A 42 -0.16 7.94 33.07
N VAL A 43 0.19 7.81 31.80
CA VAL A 43 1.57 7.81 31.31
C VAL A 43 1.91 9.16 30.68
N ILE A 44 3.06 9.70 31.06
CA ILE A 44 3.68 10.84 30.36
C ILE A 44 4.94 10.32 29.69
N LEU A 45 4.92 10.26 28.37
CA LEU A 45 6.09 10.03 27.55
C LEU A 45 6.69 11.38 27.15
N GLU A 46 7.72 11.78 27.91
CA GLU A 46 8.50 12.98 27.68
C GLU A 46 9.71 12.64 26.82
N LEU A 47 9.77 13.16 25.59
CA LEU A 47 10.90 12.92 24.70
C LEU A 47 12.08 13.87 24.97
N ASN A 48 11.88 14.94 25.77
CA ASN A 48 12.93 15.85 26.20
C ASN A 48 13.80 16.38 25.03
N HIS A 49 13.14 16.73 23.93
CA HIS A 49 13.71 17.20 22.67
C HIS A 49 14.62 16.19 21.93
N HIS A 50 14.57 14.91 22.30
CA HIS A 50 15.25 13.86 21.55
C HIS A 50 14.40 13.35 20.37
N THR A 51 15.09 12.69 19.45
CA THR A 51 14.48 11.98 18.31
C THR A 51 14.36 10.49 18.62
N LEU A 52 13.18 9.93 18.36
CA LEU A 52 12.94 8.48 18.31
C LEU A 52 12.72 8.07 16.85
N GLU A 53 13.57 7.19 16.33
CA GLU A 53 13.49 6.72 14.94
C GLU A 53 14.12 5.32 14.79
N MET A 54 13.71 4.59 13.74
CA MET A 54 14.35 3.35 13.35
C MET A 54 15.74 3.62 12.75
N SER A 55 16.67 2.68 12.91
CA SER A 55 17.81 2.59 11.99
C SER A 55 17.34 2.11 10.62
N GLU A 56 18.06 2.45 9.56
CA GLU A 56 17.77 1.96 8.20
C GLU A 56 17.79 0.43 8.11
N ALA A 57 18.70 -0.23 8.86
CA ALA A 57 18.72 -1.67 8.96
C ALA A 57 17.42 -2.23 9.55
N LEU A 58 16.93 -1.68 10.67
CA LEU A 58 15.69 -2.14 11.30
C LEU A 58 14.47 -1.86 10.41
N TYR A 59 14.46 -0.74 9.68
CA TYR A 59 13.38 -0.34 8.78
C TYR A 59 13.05 -1.42 7.75
N TYR A 60 14.07 -1.99 7.10
CA TYR A 60 13.87 -3.06 6.13
C TYR A 60 13.57 -4.42 6.76
N GLN A 61 13.98 -4.63 8.01
CA GLN A 61 13.80 -5.91 8.70
C GLN A 61 12.42 -6.06 9.38
N GLN A 62 11.82 -4.95 9.82
CA GLN A 62 10.54 -4.91 10.53
C GLN A 62 9.55 -4.01 9.77
N SER A 63 8.75 -4.58 8.87
CA SER A 63 7.86 -3.82 7.97
C SER A 63 6.49 -3.44 8.57
N PHE A 64 6.13 -4.02 9.73
CA PHE A 64 4.88 -3.73 10.45
C PHE A 64 5.17 -3.02 11.78
N PHE A 65 5.87 -1.88 11.73
CA PHE A 65 6.41 -1.22 12.92
C PHE A 65 5.77 0.15 13.22
N ALA A 66 5.49 0.42 14.49
CA ALA A 66 5.13 1.73 15.02
C ALA A 66 6.21 2.29 15.95
N LEU A 67 6.55 3.58 15.91
CA LEU A 67 7.48 4.13 16.91
C LEU A 67 6.87 4.09 18.31
N ILE A 68 5.62 4.54 18.42
CA ILE A 68 4.85 4.52 19.67
C ILE A 68 3.47 3.92 19.38
N SER A 69 3.13 2.86 20.11
CA SER A 69 1.77 2.31 20.13
C SER A 69 1.16 2.45 21.52
N LEU A 70 -0.10 2.87 21.58
CA LEU A 70 -0.86 3.02 22.82
C LEU A 70 -1.73 1.78 23.10
N THR A 71 -1.37 0.64 22.50
CA THR A 71 -2.01 -0.65 22.68
C THR A 71 -1.00 -1.78 22.84
N SER A 72 -1.42 -2.95 23.32
CA SER A 72 -0.57 -4.15 23.47
C SER A 72 -0.45 -5.02 22.21
N GLN A 73 -1.05 -4.61 21.10
CA GLN A 73 -1.02 -5.33 19.83
C GLN A 73 -1.19 -4.36 18.65
N VAL A 74 -0.57 -4.71 17.52
CA VAL A 74 -0.59 -3.90 16.28
C VAL A 74 -1.97 -3.90 15.60
N PHE A 75 -2.70 -5.01 15.64
CA PHE A 75 -4.02 -5.15 15.01
C PHE A 75 -5.07 -5.55 16.04
N LEU A 76 -6.30 -5.05 15.90
CA LEU A 76 -7.42 -5.47 16.74
C LEU A 76 -7.82 -6.93 16.46
N PRO A 77 -8.51 -7.62 17.40
CA PRO A 77 -8.96 -8.99 17.18
C PRO A 77 -9.77 -9.12 15.88
N GLY A 78 -9.40 -10.08 15.03
CA GLY A 78 -10.03 -10.30 13.72
C GLY A 78 -9.53 -9.38 12.60
N GLN A 79 -8.48 -8.59 12.84
CA GLN A 79 -7.82 -7.75 11.84
C GLN A 79 -6.37 -8.16 11.64
N GLY A 80 -5.81 -7.79 10.48
CA GLY A 80 -4.43 -8.09 10.12
C GLY A 80 -4.22 -9.53 9.60
N PRO A 81 -2.97 -9.90 9.29
CA PRO A 81 -2.62 -11.17 8.63
C PRO A 81 -2.46 -12.35 9.61
N GLY A 82 -3.10 -12.31 10.78
CA GLY A 82 -2.98 -13.37 11.77
C GLY A 82 -3.73 -13.09 13.06
N PHE A 83 -3.58 -13.98 14.04
CA PHE A 83 -4.18 -13.83 15.36
C PHE A 83 -3.20 -13.14 16.33
N PHE A 84 -3.39 -11.85 16.59
CA PHE A 84 -2.55 -11.04 17.48
C PHE A 84 -3.00 -11.06 18.95
N GLY A 85 -3.91 -11.96 19.31
CA GLY A 85 -4.53 -12.00 20.63
C GLY A 85 -5.96 -11.44 20.64
N ALA A 86 -6.77 -11.94 21.58
CA ALA A 86 -8.20 -11.62 21.68
C ALA A 86 -8.51 -10.45 22.63
N SER A 87 -7.52 -9.95 23.37
CA SER A 87 -7.74 -9.01 24.47
C SER A 87 -6.68 -7.91 24.46
N PRO A 88 -6.77 -6.94 23.52
CA PRO A 88 -5.88 -5.79 23.52
C PRO A 88 -5.99 -5.01 24.82
N VAL A 89 -4.85 -4.60 25.37
CA VAL A 89 -4.78 -3.60 26.43
C VAL A 89 -4.60 -2.24 25.76
N ALA A 90 -5.44 -1.27 26.12
CA ALA A 90 -5.39 0.09 25.62
C ALA A 90 -5.22 1.07 26.77
N SER A 91 -4.27 2.00 26.65
CA SER A 91 -3.99 2.99 27.68
C SER A 91 -4.96 4.17 27.67
N SER A 92 -5.20 4.75 28.85
CA SER A 92 -5.94 6.01 29.05
C SER A 92 -5.09 7.07 29.77
N ASN A 93 -5.42 8.34 29.55
CA ASN A 93 -4.72 9.49 30.15
C ASN A 93 -3.23 9.48 29.78
N VAL A 94 -2.94 9.52 28.48
CA VAL A 94 -1.56 9.47 27.96
C VAL A 94 -1.17 10.81 27.36
N MET A 95 0.03 11.27 27.71
CA MET A 95 0.64 12.47 27.14
C MET A 95 1.95 12.11 26.45
N ILE A 96 2.09 12.42 25.16
CA ILE A 96 3.33 12.26 24.39
C ILE A 96 3.78 13.64 23.97
N ARG A 97 4.98 14.08 24.38
CA ARG A 97 5.38 15.46 24.15
C ARG A 97 6.87 15.74 24.01
N ASN A 98 7.14 16.92 23.44
CA ASN A 98 8.42 17.60 23.30
C ASN A 98 9.51 16.73 22.64
N GLY A 99 9.38 16.40 21.37
CA GLY A 99 10.41 15.67 20.66
C GLY A 99 10.12 15.46 19.19
N GLU A 100 10.93 14.61 18.58
CA GLU A 100 10.81 14.29 17.17
C GLU A 100 10.63 12.78 16.98
N LEU A 101 9.69 12.40 16.10
CA LEU A 101 9.48 11.04 15.64
C LEU A 101 9.95 10.98 14.18
N GLY A 102 10.99 10.20 13.92
CA GLY A 102 11.61 10.10 12.60
C GLY A 102 11.23 8.81 11.87
N LEU A 103 12.22 8.22 11.19
CA LEU A 103 12.05 7.05 10.31
C LEU A 103 11.22 5.94 10.96
N THR A 104 10.15 5.52 10.27
CA THR A 104 9.32 4.39 10.67
C THR A 104 8.73 3.66 9.45
N SER A 105 8.75 2.34 9.47
CA SER A 105 8.27 1.50 8.37
C SER A 105 6.75 1.38 8.29
N HIS A 106 5.99 1.89 9.27
CA HIS A 106 4.54 1.93 9.20
C HIS A 106 3.93 3.19 9.84
N HIS A 107 3.83 3.25 11.17
CA HIS A 107 3.22 4.36 11.92
C HIS A 107 4.25 5.12 12.74
N ALA A 108 4.10 6.44 12.91
CA ALA A 108 4.82 7.13 13.99
C ALA A 108 4.06 6.96 15.32
N ILE A 109 2.76 7.27 15.35
CA ILE A 109 1.90 7.04 16.52
C ILE A 109 0.68 6.24 16.11
N GLN A 110 0.39 5.18 16.85
CA GLN A 110 -0.77 4.33 16.66
C GLN A 110 -1.54 4.15 17.99
N GLY A 111 -2.87 4.20 17.94
CA GLY A 111 -3.71 3.84 19.08
C GLY A 111 -5.05 3.23 18.68
N ASN A 112 -5.58 2.38 19.55
CA ASN A 112 -6.93 1.86 19.46
C ASN A 112 -7.60 1.88 20.84
N PHE A 113 -8.87 2.27 20.91
CA PHE A 113 -9.64 2.29 22.17
C PHE A 113 -9.09 3.22 23.27
N ASN A 114 -8.25 4.17 22.91
CA ASN A 114 -7.61 5.06 23.88
C ASN A 114 -8.55 6.17 24.35
N LYS A 115 -8.30 6.66 25.56
CA LYS A 115 -9.05 7.76 26.15
C LYS A 115 -8.13 8.85 26.68
N ASN A 116 -8.51 10.11 26.49
CA ASN A 116 -7.77 11.27 26.99
C ASN A 116 -6.29 11.23 26.59
N VAL A 117 -6.02 11.28 25.28
CA VAL A 117 -4.66 11.33 24.74
C VAL A 117 -4.29 12.77 24.37
N LEU A 118 -3.11 13.22 24.80
CA LEU A 118 -2.53 14.50 24.40
C LEU A 118 -1.23 14.26 23.63
N LEU A 119 -1.18 14.77 22.40
CA LEU A 119 0.03 14.90 21.60
C LEU A 119 0.44 16.38 21.60
N GLU A 120 1.61 16.73 22.12
CA GLU A 120 1.99 18.13 22.30
C GLU A 120 3.46 18.42 21.94
N ASN A 121 3.71 19.47 21.15
CA ASN A 121 5.07 19.89 20.77
C ASN A 121 5.88 18.76 20.12
N LEU A 122 5.31 18.14 19.09
CA LEU A 122 5.92 17.02 18.36
C LEU A 122 6.22 17.41 16.92
N LYS A 123 7.34 16.91 16.40
CA LYS A 123 7.62 16.88 14.97
C LYS A 123 7.64 15.43 14.49
N ILE A 124 6.93 15.12 13.42
CA ILE A 124 6.75 13.76 12.92
C ILE A 124 7.13 13.74 11.44
N ARG A 125 8.15 12.96 11.06
CA ARG A 125 8.66 12.87 9.67
C ARG A 125 9.04 11.44 9.30
N ASP A 126 9.25 11.18 8.02
CA ASP A 126 9.82 9.93 7.49
C ASP A 126 9.03 8.66 7.85
N PHE A 127 7.72 8.79 8.02
CA PHE A 127 6.81 7.66 8.14
C PHE A 127 6.40 7.08 6.78
N LYS A 128 6.15 5.77 6.72
CA LYS A 128 5.75 5.08 5.48
C LYS A 128 4.26 5.20 5.15
N THR A 129 3.37 4.99 6.13
CA THR A 129 1.92 4.97 5.87
C THR A 129 1.15 6.02 6.66
N HIS A 130 1.46 6.21 7.96
CA HIS A 130 0.71 7.13 8.81
C HIS A 130 1.62 7.92 9.75
N GLY A 131 1.42 9.24 9.82
CA GLY A 131 1.97 10.04 10.90
C GLY A 131 1.30 9.69 12.22
N VAL A 132 0.00 9.95 12.32
CA VAL A 132 -0.81 9.64 13.51
C VAL A 132 -2.06 8.88 13.12
N GLN A 133 -2.32 7.76 13.80
CA GLN A 133 -3.59 7.04 13.68
C GLN A 133 -4.22 6.72 15.04
N PHE A 134 -5.51 7.00 15.18
CA PHE A 134 -6.34 6.50 16.28
C PHE A 134 -7.65 5.91 15.79
N ASN A 135 -8.00 4.73 16.30
CA ASN A 135 -9.28 4.07 16.02
C ASN A 135 -10.09 3.88 17.30
N GLY A 136 -11.35 4.31 17.30
CA GLY A 136 -12.29 4.06 18.40
C GLY A 136 -11.92 4.76 19.71
N PHE A 137 -11.60 6.04 19.67
CA PHE A 137 -11.09 6.80 20.81
C PHE A 137 -12.16 7.71 21.44
N ASP A 138 -11.89 8.19 22.65
CA ASP A 138 -12.66 9.22 23.35
C ASP A 138 -11.71 10.25 23.99
N GLY A 139 -11.59 11.42 23.38
CA GLY A 139 -10.68 12.47 23.82
C GLY A 139 -9.29 12.31 23.22
N VAL A 140 -9.04 12.97 22.08
CA VAL A 140 -7.71 13.14 21.48
C VAL A 140 -7.46 14.64 21.28
N THR A 141 -6.40 15.16 21.90
CA THR A 141 -5.93 16.53 21.71
C THR A 141 -4.57 16.51 21.01
N ILE A 142 -4.44 17.26 19.92
CA ILE A 142 -3.20 17.43 19.15
C ILE A 142 -2.86 18.91 19.15
N ARG A 143 -1.77 19.31 19.82
CA ARG A 143 -1.38 20.71 19.98
C ARG A 143 0.07 20.97 19.59
N ASN A 144 0.32 22.00 18.78
CA ASN A 144 1.69 22.37 18.35
C ASN A 144 2.41 21.16 17.72
N VAL A 145 1.75 20.49 16.77
CA VAL A 145 2.30 19.29 16.12
C VAL A 145 2.54 19.55 14.64
N ASP A 146 3.73 19.17 14.19
CA ASP A 146 4.15 19.26 12.80
C ASP A 146 4.29 17.84 12.22
N VAL A 147 3.53 17.52 11.17
CA VAL A 147 3.46 16.19 10.53
C VAL A 147 3.88 16.30 9.07
N GLY A 148 5.06 15.82 8.75
CA GLY A 148 5.63 15.86 7.42
C GLY A 148 7.14 16.17 7.41
N PRO A 149 7.83 15.89 6.29
CA PRO A 149 7.39 15.08 5.15
C PRO A 149 7.30 13.58 5.51
N ASN A 150 6.57 12.79 4.72
CA ASN A 150 6.63 11.32 4.79
C ASN A 150 7.90 10.78 4.09
N ARG A 151 8.18 9.49 4.29
CA ARG A 151 9.27 8.80 3.58
C ARG A 151 8.96 8.72 2.10
N LYS A 152 9.87 9.21 1.25
CA LYS A 152 9.68 9.28 -0.22
C LYS A 152 10.31 8.16 -1.02
N LEU A 153 11.13 7.31 -0.39
CA LEU A 153 11.91 6.29 -1.10
C LEU A 153 11.84 4.96 -0.35
N ASP A 154 11.54 3.88 -1.07
CA ASP A 154 11.70 2.50 -0.60
C ASP A 154 12.50 1.72 -1.63
N MET A 155 13.61 1.10 -1.22
CA MET A 155 14.50 0.39 -2.15
C MET A 155 14.18 -1.11 -2.28
N LEU A 156 13.33 -1.65 -1.41
CA LEU A 156 12.91 -3.05 -1.43
C LEU A 156 11.43 -3.17 -1.76
N THR A 157 11.06 -4.20 -2.52
CA THR A 157 9.67 -4.49 -2.86
C THR A 157 8.92 -5.06 -1.65
N PRO A 158 7.57 -5.09 -1.66
CA PRO A 158 6.81 -5.68 -0.56
C PRO A 158 7.00 -7.20 -0.47
N TYR A 159 7.46 -7.85 -1.54
CA TYR A 159 7.76 -9.29 -1.54
C TYR A 159 8.97 -9.62 -0.65
N TYR A 160 9.93 -8.70 -0.51
CA TYR A 160 10.98 -8.82 0.50
C TYR A 160 10.36 -8.90 1.90
N ALA A 161 9.46 -7.97 2.23
CA ALA A 161 8.77 -7.92 3.52
C ALA A 161 7.92 -9.18 3.78
N HIS A 162 7.20 -9.67 2.77
CA HIS A 162 6.41 -10.91 2.89
C HIS A 162 7.30 -12.10 3.27
N MET A 163 8.45 -12.23 2.62
CA MET A 163 9.39 -13.33 2.90
C MET A 163 10.05 -13.17 4.25
N LYS A 164 10.42 -11.95 4.64
CA LYS A 164 10.90 -11.68 6.01
C LYS A 164 9.91 -12.14 7.08
N ALA A 165 8.62 -11.89 6.88
CA ALA A 165 7.57 -12.34 7.80
C ALA A 165 7.30 -13.85 7.75
N LEU A 166 7.42 -14.50 6.59
CA LEU A 166 7.09 -15.93 6.42
C LEU A 166 8.26 -16.89 6.66
N LEU A 167 9.52 -16.44 6.52
CA LEU A 167 10.69 -17.29 6.64
C LEU A 167 10.80 -18.02 8.00
N PRO A 168 10.50 -17.38 9.16
CA PRO A 168 10.45 -18.08 10.44
C PRO A 168 9.48 -19.27 10.42
N THR A 169 8.28 -19.08 9.86
CA THR A 169 7.26 -20.14 9.72
C THR A 169 7.75 -21.30 8.86
N TYR A 170 8.44 -21.02 7.75
CA TYR A 170 8.99 -22.07 6.90
C TYR A 170 10.08 -22.89 7.61
N ARG A 171 10.94 -22.24 8.40
CA ARG A 171 11.92 -22.95 9.24
C ARG A 171 11.23 -23.82 10.27
N MET A 172 10.21 -23.30 10.95
CA MET A 172 9.42 -24.07 11.92
C MET A 172 8.79 -25.31 11.29
N ILE A 173 8.27 -25.21 10.06
CA ILE A 173 7.74 -26.36 9.32
C ILE A 173 8.85 -27.41 9.12
N VAL A 174 10.02 -27.02 8.62
CA VAL A 174 11.13 -27.97 8.36
C VAL A 174 11.69 -28.56 9.66
N GLU A 175 11.75 -27.80 10.74
CA GLU A 175 12.24 -28.26 12.05
C GLU A 175 11.28 -29.27 12.69
N ASN A 176 9.97 -29.03 12.60
CA ASN A 176 8.97 -29.82 13.32
C ASN A 176 8.41 -30.99 12.50
N GLU A 177 8.37 -30.89 11.18
CA GLU A 177 7.63 -31.81 10.32
C GLU A 177 8.58 -32.68 9.48
N GLN A 178 8.58 -33.99 9.71
CA GLN A 178 9.41 -34.91 8.93
C GLN A 178 9.07 -34.87 7.44
N THR A 179 7.78 -34.83 7.10
CA THR A 179 7.32 -34.74 5.71
C THR A 179 7.90 -33.53 5.00
N ALA A 180 8.03 -32.38 5.67
CA ALA A 180 8.60 -31.18 5.07
C ALA A 180 10.09 -31.32 4.69
N ARG A 181 10.83 -32.20 5.38
CA ARG A 181 12.24 -32.50 5.09
C ARG A 181 12.42 -33.47 3.94
N GLU A 182 11.45 -34.35 3.71
CA GLU A 182 11.57 -35.49 2.80
C GLU A 182 10.79 -35.28 1.50
N GLU A 183 9.80 -34.38 1.50
CA GLU A 183 8.94 -34.18 0.34
C GLU A 183 9.65 -33.43 -0.78
N CYS A 184 9.55 -34.00 -1.97
CA CYS A 184 10.15 -33.50 -3.19
C CYS A 184 9.10 -32.77 -4.03
N PHE A 185 9.32 -31.49 -4.30
CA PHE A 185 8.46 -30.72 -5.20
C PHE A 185 9.07 -30.65 -6.60
N GLN A 186 8.28 -30.96 -7.63
CA GLN A 186 8.65 -30.80 -9.03
C GLN A 186 7.72 -29.78 -9.68
N PHE A 187 8.27 -28.66 -10.13
CA PHE A 187 7.47 -27.63 -10.79
C PHE A 187 7.42 -27.88 -12.29
N VAL A 188 6.24 -27.72 -12.90
CA VAL A 188 6.03 -27.96 -14.33
C VAL A 188 6.59 -26.85 -15.24
N SER A 189 7.41 -25.95 -14.71
CA SER A 189 8.03 -24.87 -15.48
C SER A 189 9.08 -25.42 -16.46
N ASP A 190 9.17 -24.83 -17.66
CA ASP A 190 10.15 -25.25 -18.66
C ASP A 190 11.59 -25.09 -18.12
N GLY A 191 12.38 -26.16 -18.23
CA GLY A 191 13.72 -26.25 -17.65
C GLY A 191 13.78 -26.72 -16.20
N ARG A 192 12.64 -26.93 -15.53
CA ARG A 192 12.55 -27.38 -14.12
C ARG A 192 11.78 -28.69 -13.90
N LYS A 193 11.15 -29.22 -14.96
CA LYS A 193 10.19 -30.36 -14.93
C LYS A 193 10.72 -31.65 -14.30
N ASP A 194 12.04 -31.84 -14.26
CA ASP A 194 12.68 -33.06 -13.74
C ASP A 194 13.52 -32.80 -12.48
N GLU A 195 13.54 -31.57 -11.98
CA GLU A 195 14.30 -31.19 -10.79
C GLU A 195 13.47 -31.37 -9.52
N CYS A 196 14.12 -31.89 -8.48
CA CYS A 196 13.53 -32.06 -7.17
C CYS A 196 13.93 -30.89 -6.28
N TYR A 197 12.95 -30.20 -5.71
CA TYR A 197 13.18 -29.11 -4.78
C TYR A 197 12.63 -29.49 -3.40
N TYR A 198 13.47 -29.41 -2.37
CA TYR A 198 13.05 -29.60 -0.99
C TYR A 198 12.82 -28.25 -0.32
N LEU A 199 11.94 -28.21 0.69
CA LEU A 199 11.61 -26.95 1.38
C LEU A 199 12.86 -26.31 2.01
N GLN A 200 13.79 -27.10 2.52
CA GLN A 200 15.05 -26.60 3.09
C GLN A 200 15.90 -25.85 2.05
N ASP A 201 16.06 -26.39 0.84
CA ASP A 201 16.85 -25.75 -0.22
C ASP A 201 16.18 -24.45 -0.69
N MET A 202 14.84 -24.41 -0.73
CA MET A 202 14.09 -23.20 -1.02
C MET A 202 14.29 -22.13 0.06
N ILE A 203 14.28 -22.51 1.34
CA ILE A 203 14.55 -21.60 2.47
C ILE A 203 15.94 -20.98 2.33
N GLU A 204 16.96 -21.78 2.01
CA GLU A 204 18.34 -21.32 1.85
C GLU A 204 18.49 -20.38 0.65
N THR A 205 17.82 -20.69 -0.48
CA THR A 205 17.80 -19.84 -1.67
C THR A 205 17.13 -18.49 -1.38
N VAL A 206 15.96 -18.50 -0.73
CA VAL A 206 15.24 -17.28 -0.37
C VAL A 206 16.04 -16.46 0.64
N GLN A 207 16.61 -17.09 1.67
CA GLN A 207 17.47 -16.40 2.63
C GLN A 207 18.66 -15.72 1.95
N THR A 208 19.31 -16.42 1.02
CA THR A 208 20.45 -15.86 0.27
C THR A 208 20.03 -14.63 -0.52
N LEU A 209 18.91 -14.69 -1.24
CA LEU A 209 18.37 -13.55 -1.98
C LEU A 209 18.02 -12.36 -1.07
N LEU A 210 17.40 -12.61 0.09
CA LEU A 210 17.09 -11.56 1.07
C LEU A 210 18.37 -10.94 1.68
N ASP A 211 19.40 -11.74 1.95
CA ASP A 211 20.70 -11.24 2.41
C ASP A 211 21.35 -10.35 1.34
N MET A 212 21.34 -10.77 0.08
CA MET A 212 21.90 -9.98 -1.02
C MET A 212 21.15 -8.66 -1.23
N ALA A 213 19.82 -8.68 -1.17
CA ALA A 213 19.00 -7.47 -1.29
C ALA A 213 19.25 -6.51 -0.11
N PHE A 214 19.38 -7.05 1.11
CA PHE A 214 19.74 -6.26 2.29
C PHE A 214 21.15 -5.66 2.17
N GLU A 215 22.13 -6.44 1.73
CA GLU A 215 23.50 -5.96 1.50
C GLU A 215 23.56 -4.88 0.43
N TYR A 216 22.80 -5.03 -0.65
CA TYR A 216 22.71 -4.01 -1.70
C TYR A 216 22.18 -2.69 -1.16
N VAL A 217 21.08 -2.73 -0.41
CA VAL A 217 20.38 -1.52 0.07
C VAL A 217 21.03 -0.90 1.30
N VAL A 218 21.43 -1.70 2.28
CA VAL A 218 21.86 -1.21 3.61
C VAL A 218 23.38 -1.17 3.73
N VAL A 219 24.08 -2.15 3.15
CA VAL A 219 25.56 -2.23 3.22
C VAL A 219 26.22 -1.52 2.03
N GLY A 220 25.50 -1.37 0.90
CA GLY A 220 26.00 -0.77 -0.33
C GLY A 220 26.82 -1.72 -1.20
N VAL A 221 26.60 -3.03 -1.10
CA VAL A 221 27.27 -4.03 -1.94
C VAL A 221 26.63 -4.03 -3.32
N ASN A 222 27.36 -3.59 -4.36
CA ASN A 222 26.87 -3.68 -5.73
C ASN A 222 27.08 -5.11 -6.30
N TRP A 223 26.03 -5.91 -6.25
CA TRP A 223 26.04 -7.27 -6.82
C TRP A 223 25.99 -7.30 -8.36
N ASP A 224 25.62 -6.20 -9.02
CA ASP A 224 25.61 -6.10 -10.48
C ASP A 224 27.04 -6.02 -11.06
N ASP A 225 27.98 -5.45 -10.28
CA ASP A 225 29.38 -5.26 -10.66
C ASP A 225 30.31 -6.37 -10.14
N ARG A 226 29.77 -7.35 -9.38
CA ARG A 226 30.57 -8.43 -8.80
C ARG A 226 31.08 -9.35 -9.91
N VAL A 227 32.40 -9.50 -9.97
CA VAL A 227 33.10 -10.43 -10.86
C VAL A 227 33.79 -11.49 -10.00
N LEU A 228 33.88 -12.72 -10.50
CA LEU A 228 34.68 -13.77 -9.88
C LEU A 228 36.15 -13.37 -9.89
N ASP A 229 36.79 -13.32 -8.72
CA ASP A 229 38.22 -13.10 -8.62
C ASP A 229 38.95 -14.39 -8.96
N ALA A 230 39.72 -14.39 -10.04
CA ALA A 230 40.39 -15.58 -10.56
C ALA A 230 41.51 -16.11 -9.65
N ASP A 231 41.94 -15.33 -8.65
CA ASP A 231 43.09 -15.64 -7.79
C ASP A 231 42.71 -16.15 -6.38
N ASP A 232 41.41 -16.24 -6.03
CA ASP A 232 40.92 -16.71 -4.73
C ASP A 232 40.03 -17.96 -4.90
N ASP A 233 40.62 -19.16 -4.76
CA ASP A 233 39.98 -20.45 -5.11
C ASP A 233 38.96 -20.96 -4.07
N ASP A 234 38.98 -20.45 -2.82
CA ASP A 234 38.29 -21.09 -1.70
C ASP A 234 36.78 -20.73 -1.56
N ASP A 235 36.23 -19.79 -2.35
CA ASP A 235 34.80 -19.38 -2.29
C ASP A 235 34.15 -19.06 -3.66
N GLN A 236 34.76 -19.45 -4.79
CA GLN A 236 34.24 -19.05 -6.12
C GLN A 236 32.88 -19.66 -6.48
N GLU A 237 32.62 -20.91 -6.08
CA GLU A 237 31.37 -21.59 -6.44
C GLU A 237 30.16 -20.96 -5.73
N GLY A 238 30.31 -20.63 -4.45
CA GLY A 238 29.27 -19.94 -3.67
C GLY A 238 29.00 -18.52 -4.17
N VAL A 239 30.05 -17.78 -4.53
CA VAL A 239 29.92 -16.44 -5.12
C VAL A 239 29.31 -16.49 -6.52
N ALA A 240 29.70 -17.45 -7.36
CA ALA A 240 29.13 -17.63 -8.70
C ALA A 240 27.63 -17.90 -8.63
N HIS A 241 27.21 -18.79 -7.72
CA HIS A 241 25.80 -19.10 -7.51
C HIS A 241 25.00 -17.87 -7.04
N LYS A 242 25.55 -17.08 -6.11
CA LYS A 242 24.91 -15.81 -5.68
C LYS A 242 24.73 -14.83 -6.84
N ILE A 243 25.77 -14.65 -7.66
CA ILE A 243 25.69 -13.76 -8.83
C ILE A 243 24.58 -14.22 -9.80
N GLU A 244 24.47 -15.54 -10.05
CA GLU A 244 23.42 -16.09 -10.89
C GLU A 244 22.02 -15.82 -10.31
N LEU A 245 21.82 -16.09 -9.02
CA LEU A 245 20.56 -15.82 -8.33
C LEU A 245 20.19 -14.34 -8.42
N TRP A 246 21.14 -13.44 -8.17
CA TRP A 246 20.92 -12.01 -8.24
C TRP A 246 20.52 -11.54 -9.64
N GLN A 247 21.28 -11.91 -10.67
CA GLN A 247 20.97 -11.53 -12.06
C GLN A 247 19.58 -11.98 -12.49
N LYS A 248 19.09 -13.10 -11.96
CA LYS A 248 17.79 -13.67 -12.33
C LYS A 248 16.62 -13.11 -11.52
N TYR A 249 16.82 -12.77 -10.25
CA TYR A 249 15.72 -12.49 -9.31
C TYR A 249 15.82 -11.16 -8.56
N ARG A 250 16.81 -10.31 -8.84
CA ARG A 250 16.97 -8.96 -8.27
C ARG A 250 15.67 -8.16 -8.31
N ASP A 251 15.01 -8.09 -9.47
CA ASP A 251 13.83 -7.25 -9.69
C ASP A 251 12.59 -7.72 -8.93
N VAL A 252 12.60 -8.95 -8.40
CA VAL A 252 11.55 -9.44 -7.49
C VAL A 252 11.65 -8.76 -6.13
N LEU A 253 12.86 -8.37 -5.71
CA LEU A 253 13.17 -7.88 -4.36
C LEU A 253 13.59 -6.40 -4.32
N ILE A 254 14.17 -5.88 -5.39
CA ILE A 254 14.62 -4.49 -5.50
C ILE A 254 13.56 -3.62 -6.16
N ASN A 255 13.24 -2.50 -5.53
CA ASN A 255 12.33 -1.50 -6.07
C ASN A 255 13.13 -0.40 -6.78
N ASP A 256 13.44 -0.57 -8.06
CA ASP A 256 14.20 0.42 -8.84
C ASP A 256 13.39 1.70 -9.16
N HIS A 257 12.06 1.66 -9.00
CA HIS A 257 11.22 2.86 -9.10
C HIS A 257 11.36 3.78 -7.88
N HIS A 258 11.86 3.23 -6.77
CA HIS A 258 11.95 3.90 -5.47
C HIS A 258 10.60 4.42 -4.96
N SER A 259 9.48 3.94 -5.52
CA SER A 259 8.13 4.32 -5.12
C SER A 259 7.85 3.88 -3.68
N THR A 260 6.88 4.49 -3.02
CA THR A 260 6.51 4.14 -1.62
C THR A 260 5.72 2.83 -1.51
N GLN A 261 5.15 2.34 -2.63
CA GLN A 261 4.48 1.04 -2.76
C GLN A 261 3.32 0.79 -1.77
N THR A 262 2.72 1.85 -1.23
CA THR A 262 1.57 1.77 -0.33
C THR A 262 0.28 2.04 -1.10
N ALA A 263 -0.82 1.36 -0.75
CA ALA A 263 -2.14 1.73 -1.29
C ALA A 263 -2.63 3.09 -0.78
N THR A 264 -2.15 3.52 0.39
CA THR A 264 -2.60 4.76 1.02
C THR A 264 -1.53 5.38 1.92
N LEU A 265 -1.52 6.71 1.96
CA LEU A 265 -0.70 7.52 2.85
C LEU A 265 -1.56 8.54 3.61
N TYR A 266 -1.34 8.68 4.91
CA TYR A 266 -2.06 9.63 5.78
C TYR A 266 -1.09 10.48 6.60
N GLY A 267 -1.35 11.79 6.66
CA GLY A 267 -0.76 12.63 7.71
C GLY A 267 -1.35 12.26 9.07
N ILE A 268 -2.64 12.56 9.26
CA ILE A 268 -3.41 12.23 10.46
C ILE A 268 -4.70 11.50 10.07
N PHE A 269 -4.94 10.34 10.69
CA PHE A 269 -6.15 9.54 10.49
C PHE A 269 -6.84 9.23 11.82
N LEU A 270 -8.00 9.84 12.05
CA LEU A 270 -8.83 9.61 13.23
C LEU A 270 -10.13 8.92 12.80
N ASN A 271 -10.38 7.74 13.37
CA ASN A 271 -11.40 6.83 12.89
C ASN A 271 -12.22 6.24 14.03
N TYR A 272 -13.42 5.73 13.72
CA TYR A 272 -14.25 4.89 14.58
C TYR A 272 -13.59 3.54 14.94
N ILE A 273 -14.25 2.74 15.78
CA ILE A 273 -13.77 1.40 16.18
C ILE A 273 -13.69 0.46 14.96
N GLY A 274 -12.50 -0.09 14.72
CA GLY A 274 -12.32 -1.13 13.71
C GLY A 274 -12.07 -0.59 12.32
N SER A 275 -10.91 0.08 12.14
CA SER A 275 -10.45 0.58 10.84
C SER A 275 -10.62 -0.48 9.75
N ASN A 276 -11.53 -0.22 8.81
CA ASN A 276 -11.67 -1.10 7.67
C ASN A 276 -10.52 -0.83 6.71
N VAL A 277 -9.41 -1.56 6.85
CA VAL A 277 -8.27 -1.46 5.93
C VAL A 277 -8.72 -1.78 4.50
N ILE A 278 -9.67 -2.71 4.39
CA ILE A 278 -10.30 -3.20 3.17
C ILE A 278 -11.42 -2.24 2.69
N GLY A 279 -11.73 -1.09 3.33
CA GLY A 279 -12.80 -0.21 2.86
C GLY A 279 -12.66 1.26 3.24
N TRP A 280 -13.58 2.11 2.79
CA TRP A 280 -13.81 3.46 3.26
C TRP A 280 -14.78 3.51 4.46
N TYR A 281 -15.77 2.59 4.51
CA TYR A 281 -16.82 2.56 5.53
C TYR A 281 -17.02 1.18 6.19
N ALA A 282 -17.39 1.18 7.48
CA ALA A 282 -17.97 0.05 8.23
C ALA A 282 -18.48 0.48 9.64
N GLY A 283 -19.52 1.32 9.77
CA GLY A 283 -20.13 1.48 11.11
C GLY A 283 -21.25 2.52 11.27
N SER A 284 -22.32 2.11 11.97
CA SER A 284 -23.47 2.91 12.41
C SER A 284 -23.11 3.92 13.53
N GLU A 285 -24.01 4.87 13.83
CA GLU A 285 -23.88 5.91 14.88
C GLU A 285 -23.29 5.41 16.23
N THR A 286 -23.48 4.15 16.59
CA THR A 286 -23.03 3.54 17.85
C THR A 286 -21.53 3.26 17.97
N THR A 287 -20.73 3.44 16.91
CA THR A 287 -19.29 3.14 16.93
C THR A 287 -18.39 4.36 16.79
N LYS A 288 -18.96 5.58 16.72
CA LYS A 288 -18.20 6.83 16.52
C LYS A 288 -17.16 7.05 17.62
N SER A 289 -15.99 7.51 17.22
CA SER A 289 -15.01 8.11 18.13
C SER A 289 -15.47 9.51 18.51
N GLN A 290 -15.01 10.04 19.64
CA GLN A 290 -15.51 11.32 20.16
C GLN A 290 -14.41 12.24 20.66
N ASN A 291 -14.71 13.54 20.67
CA ASN A 291 -13.95 14.59 21.35
C ASN A 291 -12.53 14.76 20.77
N VAL A 292 -12.44 15.39 19.61
CA VAL A 292 -11.16 15.79 18.99
C VAL A 292 -10.92 17.28 19.20
N VAL A 293 -9.71 17.63 19.62
CA VAL A 293 -9.23 19.02 19.63
C VAL A 293 -7.91 19.08 18.87
N MET A 294 -7.84 19.91 17.83
CA MET A 294 -6.60 20.26 17.14
C MET A 294 -6.34 21.75 17.27
N ASP A 295 -5.13 22.11 17.71
CA ASP A 295 -4.74 23.49 17.99
C ASP A 295 -3.29 23.71 17.52
N ASN A 296 -3.08 24.56 16.52
CA ASN A 296 -1.78 24.80 15.91
C ASN A 296 -1.13 23.51 15.38
N VAL A 297 -1.75 22.93 14.35
CA VAL A 297 -1.29 21.69 13.70
C VAL A 297 -0.89 21.98 12.26
N LYS A 298 0.26 21.45 11.85
CA LYS A 298 0.74 21.53 10.47
C LYS A 298 0.88 20.12 9.88
N ILE A 299 0.35 19.91 8.68
CA ILE A 299 0.49 18.69 7.89
C ILE A 299 1.07 19.10 6.54
N HIS A 300 2.27 18.61 6.19
CA HIS A 300 2.93 19.13 5.00
C HIS A 300 3.82 18.13 4.25
N ASP A 301 4.07 18.45 2.97
CA ASP A 301 5.03 17.77 2.10
C ASP A 301 4.83 16.24 2.02
N LEU A 302 3.55 15.83 2.01
CA LEU A 302 3.16 14.44 1.82
C LEU A 302 3.25 14.10 0.33
N HIS A 303 4.05 13.09 0.00
CA HIS A 303 4.25 12.62 -1.36
C HIS A 303 3.94 11.13 -1.46
N HIS A 304 3.01 10.81 -2.33
CA HIS A 304 2.61 9.44 -2.63
C HIS A 304 2.96 9.07 -4.07
N ASP A 305 3.66 7.94 -4.18
CA ASP A 305 4.06 7.34 -5.44
C ASP A 305 3.97 5.84 -5.30
N THR A 306 3.18 5.20 -6.15
CA THR A 306 2.91 3.77 -6.07
C THR A 306 2.56 3.20 -7.44
N TYR A 307 2.36 1.89 -7.50
CA TYR A 307 1.90 1.17 -8.69
C TYR A 307 0.84 0.13 -8.33
N GLU A 308 0.09 -0.28 -9.34
CA GLU A 308 -0.95 -1.27 -9.23
C GLU A 308 -0.38 -2.69 -9.17
N ASN A 309 -0.67 -3.45 -8.12
CA ASN A 309 -0.34 -4.86 -8.09
C ASN A 309 -1.33 -5.66 -8.94
N ILE A 310 -0.84 -6.44 -9.90
CA ILE A 310 -1.69 -7.27 -10.76
C ILE A 310 -1.81 -8.65 -10.12
N ALA A 311 -2.94 -8.94 -9.49
CA ALA A 311 -3.29 -10.24 -8.92
C ALA A 311 -4.14 -11.08 -9.88
N PHE A 312 -4.57 -12.27 -9.44
CA PHE A 312 -5.41 -13.15 -10.24
C PHE A 312 -6.29 -14.11 -9.39
N SER A 313 -7.29 -14.70 -10.04
CA SER A 313 -8.27 -15.64 -9.47
C SER A 313 -8.50 -16.87 -10.35
N GLN A 314 -9.29 -17.85 -9.86
CA GLN A 314 -9.60 -19.10 -10.60
C GLN A 314 -10.52 -18.92 -11.83
N GLY A 315 -11.18 -17.77 -11.99
CA GLY A 315 -11.84 -17.39 -13.25
C GLY A 315 -13.33 -17.75 -13.42
N VAL A 316 -14.08 -18.15 -12.38
CA VAL A 316 -15.47 -18.65 -12.55
C VAL A 316 -16.61 -17.78 -12.00
N SER A 317 -16.39 -16.82 -11.10
CA SER A 317 -17.39 -15.76 -10.84
C SER A 317 -16.87 -14.73 -9.85
N THR A 318 -16.76 -13.48 -10.31
CA THR A 318 -16.35 -12.26 -9.59
C THR A 318 -14.86 -12.19 -9.22
N ALA A 319 -14.20 -11.06 -9.53
CA ALA A 319 -12.84 -10.72 -9.06
C ALA A 319 -12.73 -10.54 -7.52
N SER A 320 -13.71 -11.05 -6.76
CA SER A 320 -13.74 -11.07 -5.30
C SER A 320 -12.96 -12.24 -4.70
N GLN A 321 -12.87 -13.37 -5.41
CA GLN A 321 -12.06 -14.52 -5.02
C GLN A 321 -10.66 -14.33 -5.60
N ARG A 322 -9.61 -14.32 -4.78
CA ARG A 322 -8.24 -14.13 -5.24
C ARG A 322 -7.37 -15.24 -4.67
N ILE A 323 -6.28 -15.52 -5.37
CA ILE A 323 -5.30 -16.48 -4.85
C ILE A 323 -4.38 -15.74 -3.88
N LEU A 324 -4.53 -16.05 -2.59
CA LEU A 324 -3.85 -15.37 -1.48
C LEU A 324 -2.91 -16.33 -0.77
N ASN A 325 -1.70 -15.85 -0.45
CA ASN A 325 -0.73 -16.59 0.36
C ASN A 325 -1.10 -16.56 1.85
N CYS A 326 -0.30 -17.24 2.67
CA CYS A 326 -0.51 -17.37 4.11
C CYS A 326 -0.39 -16.09 4.96
N LEU A 327 -0.05 -14.94 4.36
CA LEU A 327 -0.12 -13.61 4.97
C LEU A 327 -1.35 -12.81 4.49
N ASN A 328 -2.31 -13.43 3.81
CA ASN A 328 -3.43 -12.76 3.14
C ASN A 328 -3.00 -11.83 2.00
N ALA A 329 -1.80 -12.02 1.45
CA ALA A 329 -1.28 -11.21 0.35
C ALA A 329 -1.49 -11.91 -1.00
N PRO A 330 -1.97 -11.19 -2.04
CA PRO A 330 -2.19 -11.77 -3.36
C PRO A 330 -0.87 -12.08 -4.07
N PHE A 331 -0.86 -13.18 -4.82
CA PHE A 331 0.23 -13.45 -5.76
C PHE A 331 0.21 -12.43 -6.89
N ASN A 332 1.40 -11.98 -7.30
CA ASN A 332 1.56 -11.16 -8.48
C ASN A 332 1.54 -12.02 -9.74
N ALA A 333 0.73 -11.65 -10.72
CA ALA A 333 0.55 -12.37 -11.97
C ALA A 333 1.86 -12.45 -12.78
N TYR A 334 2.68 -11.41 -12.76
CA TYR A 334 3.99 -11.42 -13.44
C TYR A 334 4.97 -12.41 -12.80
N HIS A 335 4.91 -12.58 -11.48
CA HIS A 335 5.75 -13.56 -10.78
C HIS A 335 5.36 -15.01 -11.09
N VAL A 336 4.09 -15.26 -11.45
CA VAL A 336 3.55 -16.60 -11.70
C VAL A 336 3.56 -16.96 -13.18
N PHE A 337 3.17 -16.02 -14.05
CA PHE A 337 2.98 -16.26 -15.49
C PHE A 337 4.02 -15.56 -16.38
N GLY A 338 4.80 -14.62 -15.84
CA GLY A 338 5.78 -13.85 -16.60
C GLY A 338 5.19 -12.77 -17.52
N GLU A 339 6.07 -11.91 -18.02
CA GLU A 339 5.74 -10.75 -18.86
C GLU A 339 5.02 -11.10 -20.17
N ASP A 340 5.30 -12.28 -20.73
CA ASP A 340 4.74 -12.68 -22.03
C ASP A 340 3.28 -13.15 -21.94
N GLN A 341 2.89 -13.78 -20.82
CA GLN A 341 1.56 -14.39 -20.69
C GLN A 341 0.54 -13.44 -20.06
N VAL A 342 0.94 -12.53 -19.16
CA VAL A 342 0.01 -11.63 -18.46
C VAL A 342 -0.83 -10.76 -19.42
N PRO A 343 -0.27 -10.11 -20.46
CA PRO A 343 -1.07 -9.36 -21.42
C PRO A 343 -2.06 -10.24 -22.19
N LEU A 344 -1.66 -11.47 -22.53
CA LEU A 344 -2.53 -12.42 -23.23
C LEU A 344 -3.67 -12.92 -22.34
N ILE A 345 -3.42 -13.14 -21.04
CA ILE A 345 -4.47 -13.46 -20.06
C ILE A 345 -5.48 -12.32 -20.03
N SER A 346 -5.02 -11.07 -19.92
CA SER A 346 -5.91 -9.90 -19.93
C SER A 346 -6.74 -9.82 -21.21
N GLU A 347 -6.10 -9.90 -22.38
CA GLU A 347 -6.77 -9.78 -23.67
C GLU A 347 -7.86 -10.86 -23.85
N CYS A 348 -7.56 -12.09 -23.45
CA CYS A 348 -8.42 -13.24 -23.70
C CYS A 348 -9.50 -13.49 -22.64
N ASN A 349 -9.43 -12.84 -21.47
CA ASN A 349 -10.38 -13.03 -20.37
C ASN A 349 -11.12 -11.76 -19.94
N ASN A 350 -10.45 -10.61 -19.93
CA ASN A 350 -11.00 -9.38 -19.33
C ASN A 350 -11.70 -8.48 -20.34
N TYR A 351 -11.48 -8.71 -21.64
CA TYR A 351 -12.09 -7.98 -22.76
C TYR A 351 -13.20 -8.77 -23.46
N TYR A 352 -13.96 -9.57 -22.70
CA TYR A 352 -15.16 -10.24 -23.21
C TYR A 352 -16.26 -9.18 -23.47
N ASP A 353 -16.12 -8.42 -24.56
CA ASP A 353 -17.16 -7.54 -25.08
C ASP A 353 -18.38 -8.43 -25.39
N GLU A 354 -19.49 -8.18 -24.69
CA GLU A 354 -20.76 -8.89 -24.88
C GLU A 354 -21.26 -8.83 -26.34
N ASN A 355 -20.72 -7.92 -27.16
CA ASN A 355 -21.03 -7.78 -28.59
C ASN A 355 -20.02 -8.46 -29.54
N ALA A 356 -18.90 -8.96 -29.05
CA ALA A 356 -17.89 -9.67 -29.86
C ALA A 356 -18.04 -11.19 -29.70
N HIS A 357 -19.04 -11.77 -30.36
CA HIS A 357 -19.28 -13.23 -30.40
C HIS A 357 -18.19 -14.06 -31.11
N PHE A 358 -17.00 -13.51 -31.35
CA PHE A 358 -15.89 -14.20 -32.02
C PHE A 358 -14.62 -14.11 -31.18
N GLU A 359 -14.26 -15.24 -30.56
CA GLU A 359 -12.96 -15.42 -29.92
C GLU A 359 -11.85 -15.26 -30.98
N SER A 360 -10.88 -14.38 -30.73
CA SER A 360 -9.78 -14.12 -31.67
C SER A 360 -8.94 -15.38 -31.90
N GLU A 361 -8.35 -15.52 -33.10
CA GLU A 361 -7.43 -16.64 -33.39
C GLU A 361 -6.26 -16.68 -32.40
N THR A 362 -5.82 -15.50 -31.93
CA THR A 362 -4.82 -15.36 -30.86
C THR A 362 -5.26 -16.04 -29.58
N CYS A 363 -6.48 -15.78 -29.10
CA CYS A 363 -7.02 -16.37 -27.88
C CYS A 363 -7.27 -17.88 -28.03
N GLN A 364 -7.77 -18.33 -29.19
CA GLN A 364 -7.89 -19.75 -29.49
C GLN A 364 -6.53 -20.47 -29.52
N ARG A 365 -5.48 -19.80 -30.02
CA ARG A 365 -4.11 -20.35 -29.99
C ARG A 365 -3.57 -20.39 -28.57
N PHE A 366 -3.75 -19.32 -27.80
CA PHE A 366 -3.33 -19.21 -26.42
C PHE A 366 -3.97 -20.30 -25.55
N ARG A 367 -5.30 -20.49 -25.61
CA ARG A 367 -6.01 -21.56 -24.89
C ARG A 367 -5.55 -22.97 -25.31
N ARG A 368 -5.16 -23.16 -26.58
CA ARG A 368 -4.61 -24.45 -27.06
C ARG A 368 -3.18 -24.71 -26.58
N GLN A 369 -2.36 -23.67 -26.49
CA GLN A 369 -0.99 -23.77 -25.98
C GLN A 369 -0.96 -24.00 -24.47
N GLY A 370 -1.97 -23.49 -23.76
CA GLY A 370 -2.04 -23.57 -22.31
C GLY A 370 -1.13 -22.55 -21.63
N LEU A 371 -1.34 -22.38 -20.34
CA LEU A 371 -0.50 -21.53 -19.49
C LEU A 371 0.71 -22.31 -19.00
N ASN A 372 1.85 -21.64 -18.93
CA ASN A 372 3.06 -22.16 -18.31
C ASN A 372 3.32 -21.47 -16.98
N TYR A 373 3.63 -22.25 -15.95
CA TYR A 373 4.15 -21.69 -14.71
C TYR A 373 5.57 -21.20 -14.93
N VAL A 374 5.83 -19.91 -14.66
CA VAL A 374 7.17 -19.32 -14.70
C VAL A 374 7.81 -19.43 -13.32
N GLY A 375 7.14 -18.84 -12.33
CA GLY A 375 7.56 -18.90 -10.94
C GLY A 375 8.89 -18.19 -10.65
N ASN A 376 9.21 -18.17 -9.37
CA ASN A 376 10.46 -17.69 -8.80
C ASN A 376 10.58 -18.21 -7.36
N PRO A 377 11.75 -18.11 -6.71
CA PRO A 377 11.96 -18.63 -5.36
C PRO A 377 10.92 -18.18 -4.33
N ILE A 378 10.38 -16.97 -4.45
CA ILE A 378 9.34 -16.43 -3.55
C ILE A 378 8.01 -17.13 -3.75
N THR A 379 7.58 -17.32 -5.01
CA THR A 379 6.32 -18.02 -5.28
C THR A 379 6.43 -19.53 -5.05
N ASP A 380 7.58 -20.13 -5.35
CA ASP A 380 7.84 -21.56 -5.23
C ASP A 380 7.72 -22.02 -3.77
N ILE A 381 8.39 -21.31 -2.84
CA ILE A 381 8.36 -21.64 -1.41
C ILE A 381 6.95 -21.49 -0.81
N GLN A 382 6.20 -20.50 -1.27
CA GLN A 382 4.81 -20.28 -0.85
C GLN A 382 3.90 -21.41 -1.33
N ILE A 383 4.07 -21.88 -2.57
CA ILE A 383 3.30 -23.00 -3.13
C ILE A 383 3.66 -24.32 -2.44
N ALA A 384 4.96 -24.59 -2.25
CA ALA A 384 5.43 -25.81 -1.59
C ALA A 384 4.97 -25.90 -0.13
N SER A 385 5.07 -24.80 0.62
CA SER A 385 4.59 -24.76 2.01
C SER A 385 3.08 -24.96 2.11
N PHE A 386 2.29 -24.34 1.22
CA PHE A 386 0.84 -24.59 1.16
C PHE A 386 0.52 -26.04 0.80
N GLU A 387 1.24 -26.64 -0.14
CA GLU A 387 1.03 -28.02 -0.58
C GLU A 387 1.24 -29.01 0.58
N LEU A 388 2.27 -28.79 1.41
CA LEU A 388 2.48 -29.55 2.65
C LEU A 388 1.28 -29.43 3.61
N ILE A 389 0.81 -28.21 3.89
CA ILE A 389 -0.35 -27.97 4.76
C ILE A 389 -1.59 -28.66 4.22
N ASN A 390 -1.90 -28.43 2.95
CA ASN A 390 -3.19 -28.81 2.38
C ASN A 390 -3.28 -30.30 2.03
N ARG A 391 -2.23 -30.88 1.42
CA ARG A 391 -2.28 -32.28 0.95
C ARG A 391 -1.58 -33.27 1.86
N TYR A 392 -0.51 -32.86 2.52
CA TYR A 392 0.24 -33.72 3.44
C TYR A 392 -0.25 -33.60 4.90
N GLY A 393 -1.26 -32.76 5.14
CA GLY A 393 -1.99 -32.70 6.41
C GLY A 393 -1.21 -32.04 7.55
N LEU A 394 -0.26 -31.15 7.22
CA LEU A 394 0.41 -30.32 8.22
C LEU A 394 -0.59 -29.32 8.84
N SER A 395 -0.24 -28.77 10.00
CA SER A 395 -1.10 -27.85 10.74
C SER A 395 -1.41 -26.58 9.94
N TRP A 396 -2.69 -26.20 9.88
CA TRP A 396 -3.11 -24.91 9.33
C TRP A 396 -2.63 -23.71 10.14
N ASN A 397 -2.12 -23.91 11.36
CA ASN A 397 -1.49 -22.83 12.12
C ASN A 397 -0.27 -22.24 11.41
N TYR A 398 0.40 -23.02 10.53
CA TYR A 398 1.50 -22.51 9.68
C TYR A 398 1.03 -21.52 8.61
N CYS A 399 -0.28 -21.28 8.49
CA CYS A 399 -0.87 -20.32 7.57
C CYS A 399 -1.68 -19.28 8.35
N SER A 400 -1.00 -18.26 8.90
CA SER A 400 -1.53 -17.36 9.93
C SER A 400 -2.82 -16.64 9.53
N ALA A 401 -2.98 -16.26 8.26
CA ALA A 401 -4.16 -15.55 7.76
C ALA A 401 -5.15 -16.44 6.98
N GLY A 402 -4.82 -17.71 6.78
CA GLY A 402 -5.46 -18.59 5.80
C GLY A 402 -4.92 -18.41 4.38
N ALA A 403 -5.27 -19.35 3.50
CA ALA A 403 -4.95 -19.32 2.07
C ALA A 403 -6.25 -19.46 1.28
N ALA A 404 -6.50 -18.53 0.38
CA ALA A 404 -7.65 -18.57 -0.51
C ALA A 404 -7.22 -19.12 -1.87
N ASP A 405 -7.93 -20.13 -2.36
CA ASP A 405 -7.80 -20.67 -3.73
C ASP A 405 -6.40 -21.15 -4.15
N MET A 406 -5.45 -21.29 -3.21
CA MET A 406 -4.08 -21.75 -3.48
C MET A 406 -4.01 -23.19 -3.98
N GLY A 407 -5.02 -24.03 -3.73
CA GLY A 407 -5.09 -25.40 -4.26
C GLY A 407 -4.98 -25.45 -5.79
N ALA A 408 -5.69 -24.55 -6.50
CA ALA A 408 -5.60 -24.49 -7.95
C ALA A 408 -4.23 -23.99 -8.43
N LEU A 409 -3.62 -23.03 -7.72
CA LEU A 409 -2.28 -22.57 -8.06
C LEU A 409 -1.23 -23.68 -7.86
N ALA A 410 -1.32 -24.44 -6.77
CA ALA A 410 -0.42 -25.56 -6.52
C ALA A 410 -0.60 -26.67 -7.57
N ASP A 411 -1.83 -27.00 -7.94
CA ASP A 411 -2.11 -27.98 -8.99
C ASP A 411 -1.64 -27.52 -10.37
N PHE A 412 -1.76 -26.23 -10.66
CA PHE A 412 -1.20 -25.63 -11.86
C PHE A 412 0.33 -25.70 -11.86
N ALA A 413 0.99 -25.26 -10.79
CA ALA A 413 2.45 -25.13 -10.72
C ALA A 413 3.19 -26.47 -10.59
N ILE A 414 2.63 -27.46 -9.88
CA ILE A 414 3.28 -28.75 -9.60
C ILE A 414 2.79 -29.85 -10.55
N ARG A 415 1.52 -29.80 -10.97
CA ARG A 415 0.89 -30.90 -11.74
C ARG A 415 0.52 -30.51 -13.16
N GLY A 416 0.68 -29.23 -13.53
CA GLY A 416 0.26 -28.72 -14.84
C GLY A 416 -1.25 -28.79 -15.04
N THR A 417 -2.02 -28.83 -13.95
CA THR A 417 -3.48 -28.85 -14.03
C THR A 417 -3.97 -27.46 -14.45
N PRO A 418 -4.72 -27.31 -15.55
CA PRO A 418 -5.26 -26.01 -15.94
C PRO A 418 -6.26 -25.48 -14.89
N PHE A 419 -6.41 -24.15 -14.83
CA PHE A 419 -7.48 -23.51 -14.06
C PHE A 419 -8.87 -23.94 -14.57
N GLU A 420 -9.91 -23.83 -13.73
CA GLU A 420 -11.28 -24.32 -14.04
C GLU A 420 -11.88 -23.75 -15.34
N ALA A 421 -11.50 -22.52 -15.73
CA ALA A 421 -11.88 -21.86 -17.00
C ALA A 421 -10.76 -21.87 -18.07
N PHE A 422 -9.75 -22.73 -17.91
CA PHE A 422 -8.49 -22.79 -18.67
C PHE A 422 -7.56 -21.57 -18.51
N THR A 423 -8.06 -20.44 -17.99
CA THR A 423 -7.30 -19.20 -17.80
C THR A 423 -7.77 -18.43 -16.55
N PRO A 424 -6.88 -17.79 -15.78
CA PRO A 424 -7.25 -17.04 -14.57
C PRO A 424 -7.78 -15.64 -14.92
N LEU A 425 -8.61 -15.05 -14.06
CA LEU A 425 -9.05 -13.65 -14.22
C LEU A 425 -8.06 -12.74 -13.49
N LEU A 426 -7.49 -11.73 -14.18
CA LEU A 426 -6.61 -10.76 -13.54
C LEU A 426 -7.40 -9.75 -12.71
N VAL A 427 -6.83 -9.33 -11.59
CA VAL A 427 -7.43 -8.39 -10.64
C VAL A 427 -6.43 -7.25 -10.35
N ALA A 428 -6.93 -6.02 -10.25
CA ALA A 428 -6.10 -4.82 -10.10
C ALA A 428 -6.70 -3.83 -9.04
N THR A 429 -6.19 -2.59 -8.90
CA THR A 429 -6.47 -1.50 -7.90
C THR A 429 -6.00 -1.67 -6.48
N HIS A 430 -5.19 -2.67 -6.19
CA HIS A 430 -4.77 -2.93 -4.81
C HIS A 430 -3.25 -2.95 -4.72
N ASP A 431 -2.75 -2.72 -3.52
CA ASP A 431 -1.33 -2.92 -3.25
C ASP A 431 -1.01 -4.43 -3.13
N PRO A 432 0.27 -4.78 -2.91
CA PRO A 432 0.68 -6.16 -2.66
C PRO A 432 0.13 -6.80 -1.38
N MET A 433 -0.60 -6.08 -0.53
CA MET A 433 -1.30 -6.56 0.67
C MET A 433 -2.83 -6.46 0.53
N ILE A 434 -3.35 -6.49 -0.71
CA ILE A 434 -4.79 -6.44 -1.04
C ILE A 434 -5.51 -5.17 -0.57
N HIS A 435 -4.82 -4.14 -0.11
CA HIS A 435 -5.49 -2.92 0.32
C HIS A 435 -5.98 -2.15 -0.90
N PRO A 436 -7.25 -1.70 -0.91
CA PRO A 436 -7.74 -0.85 -1.97
C PRO A 436 -7.00 0.49 -1.97
N GLY A 437 -6.66 0.97 -3.17
CA GLY A 437 -6.03 2.28 -3.34
C GLY A 437 -6.89 3.43 -2.81
N LYS A 438 -6.35 4.29 -1.95
CA LYS A 438 -7.05 5.50 -1.51
C LYS A 438 -6.23 6.77 -1.73
N GLY A 439 -4.98 6.61 -2.19
CA GLY A 439 -4.06 7.70 -2.50
C GLY A 439 -3.51 8.37 -1.26
N VAL A 440 -3.36 9.68 -1.27
CA VAL A 440 -2.79 10.44 -0.15
C VAL A 440 -3.79 11.42 0.46
N MET A 441 -3.78 11.51 1.79
CA MET A 441 -4.66 12.39 2.54
C MET A 441 -3.88 13.12 3.63
N GLY A 442 -4.02 14.44 3.70
CA GLY A 442 -3.49 15.23 4.81
C GLY A 442 -4.17 14.85 6.12
N LEU A 443 -5.47 15.15 6.21
CA LEU A 443 -6.32 14.83 7.34
C LEU A 443 -7.50 13.95 6.94
N ARG A 444 -7.70 12.83 7.63
CA ARG A 444 -8.89 11.99 7.49
C ARG A 444 -9.62 11.86 8.81
N LEU A 445 -10.88 12.26 8.84
CA LEU A 445 -11.82 11.99 9.93
C LEU A 445 -12.92 11.07 9.42
N ASN A 446 -13.15 9.97 10.12
CA ASN A 446 -14.15 8.98 9.70
C ASN A 446 -14.89 8.41 10.91
N GLY A 447 -16.19 8.69 11.00
CA GLY A 447 -17.00 8.30 12.15
C GLY A 447 -16.52 8.96 13.44
N VAL A 448 -16.36 10.29 13.43
CA VAL A 448 -15.91 11.07 14.60
C VAL A 448 -16.95 12.13 14.96
N ASP A 449 -17.28 12.26 16.24
CA ASP A 449 -18.19 13.29 16.75
C ASP A 449 -17.47 14.28 17.66
N ALA A 450 -17.96 15.52 17.71
CA ALA A 450 -17.43 16.63 18.49
C ALA A 450 -15.96 16.93 18.16
N VAL A 451 -15.74 17.67 17.08
CA VAL A 451 -14.43 17.99 16.53
C VAL A 451 -14.22 19.49 16.54
N ASP A 452 -13.19 19.97 17.24
CA ASP A 452 -12.77 21.37 17.23
C ASP A 452 -11.37 21.48 16.61
N ILE A 453 -11.27 22.20 15.50
CA ILE A 453 -10.02 22.44 14.78
C ILE A 453 -9.77 23.93 14.70
N THR A 454 -8.72 24.37 15.38
CA THR A 454 -8.21 25.74 15.33
C THR A 454 -6.77 25.75 14.84
N ASP A 455 -6.42 26.69 13.95
CA ASP A 455 -5.04 26.88 13.48
C ASP A 455 -4.47 25.60 12.83
N LEU A 456 -5.10 25.14 11.73
CA LEU A 456 -4.65 23.97 10.97
C LEU A 456 -4.11 24.38 9.60
N TRP A 457 -2.90 23.94 9.26
CA TRP A 457 -2.30 24.11 7.93
C TRP A 457 -2.06 22.76 7.27
N ILE A 458 -2.63 22.55 6.09
CA ILE A 458 -2.36 21.40 5.23
C ILE A 458 -1.76 21.92 3.93
N GLU A 459 -0.50 21.59 3.63
CA GLU A 459 0.18 22.11 2.43
C GLU A 459 1.02 21.06 1.70
N ASN A 460 1.13 21.18 0.38
CA ASN A 460 1.98 20.31 -0.46
C ASN A 460 1.64 18.82 -0.32
N VAL A 461 0.36 18.48 -0.48
CA VAL A 461 -0.08 17.08 -0.56
C VAL A 461 -0.09 16.68 -2.04
N HIS A 462 0.81 15.77 -2.43
CA HIS A 462 1.06 15.45 -3.84
C HIS A 462 1.08 13.95 -4.10
N SER A 463 0.42 13.53 -5.19
CA SER A 463 0.59 12.20 -5.78
C SER A 463 1.25 12.28 -7.16
N SER A 464 2.38 11.59 -7.32
CA SER A 464 3.01 11.33 -8.63
C SER A 464 2.61 10.00 -9.25
N THR A 465 1.81 9.19 -8.55
CA THR A 465 1.30 7.90 -9.00
C THR A 465 0.73 7.98 -10.42
N ASP A 466 1.14 7.06 -11.28
CA ASP A 466 0.70 6.94 -12.68
C ASP A 466 -0.78 6.51 -12.79
N ILE A 467 -1.32 6.50 -14.02
CA ILE A 467 -2.66 5.96 -14.30
C ILE A 467 -2.71 4.44 -14.09
N GLY A 468 -3.85 3.92 -13.64
CA GLY A 468 -4.11 2.49 -13.51
C GLY A 468 -4.17 1.78 -14.87
N THR A 469 -3.94 0.47 -14.88
CA THR A 469 -3.81 -0.34 -16.09
C THR A 469 -5.11 -1.03 -16.51
N THR A 470 -5.39 -1.16 -17.80
CA THR A 470 -6.57 -1.92 -18.27
C THR A 470 -6.45 -3.44 -18.07
N LEU A 471 -5.33 -3.94 -17.54
CA LEU A 471 -5.08 -5.37 -17.39
C LEU A 471 -6.10 -6.09 -16.50
N GLY A 472 -6.65 -5.42 -15.48
CA GLY A 472 -7.64 -5.99 -14.56
C GLY A 472 -9.07 -6.07 -15.10
N GLY A 473 -9.34 -5.58 -16.31
CA GLY A 473 -10.69 -5.52 -16.88
C GLY A 473 -11.56 -4.38 -16.32
N PRO A 474 -12.89 -4.41 -16.54
CA PRO A 474 -13.80 -3.41 -16.01
C PRO A 474 -13.83 -3.49 -14.49
N TYR A 475 -13.48 -2.39 -13.85
CA TYR A 475 -13.24 -2.25 -12.41
C TYR A 475 -14.49 -2.38 -11.53
N GLU A 476 -15.63 -2.79 -12.11
CA GLU A 476 -16.89 -3.06 -11.41
C GLU A 476 -16.83 -4.32 -10.54
N GLN A 477 -15.82 -5.18 -10.71
CA GLN A 477 -15.72 -6.47 -10.02
C GLN A 477 -14.65 -6.53 -8.92
N VAL A 478 -13.96 -5.43 -8.64
CA VAL A 478 -12.81 -5.44 -7.74
C VAL A 478 -13.24 -5.39 -6.27
N VAL A 479 -12.62 -6.23 -5.42
CA VAL A 479 -12.82 -6.19 -3.95
C VAL A 479 -12.69 -4.75 -3.47
N SER A 480 -13.73 -4.32 -2.75
CA SER A 480 -13.76 -3.06 -2.02
C SER A 480 -13.84 -1.78 -2.82
N GLN A 481 -14.15 -1.85 -4.12
CA GLN A 481 -14.74 -0.70 -4.81
C GLN A 481 -15.96 -0.24 -4.01
N GLN A 482 -15.94 1.03 -3.62
CA GLN A 482 -16.92 1.61 -2.73
C GLN A 482 -17.33 2.93 -3.34
N ALA A 483 -18.14 2.84 -4.40
CA ALA A 483 -18.82 3.99 -4.95
C ALA A 483 -19.57 4.69 -3.81
N PRO A 484 -19.44 6.02 -3.69
CA PRO A 484 -18.73 6.96 -4.56
C PRO A 484 -17.28 7.25 -4.16
N TYR A 485 -16.82 6.80 -2.99
CA TYR A 485 -15.49 7.10 -2.46
C TYR A 485 -14.36 6.64 -3.35
N MET A 486 -14.54 5.47 -3.95
CA MET A 486 -13.56 4.84 -4.81
C MET A 486 -14.28 4.13 -5.95
N ASN A 487 -14.03 4.65 -7.14
CA ASN A 487 -14.51 4.12 -8.41
C ASN A 487 -13.30 3.99 -9.34
N GLY A 488 -12.96 2.76 -9.71
CA GLY A 488 -11.81 2.46 -10.54
C GLY A 488 -10.48 2.60 -9.78
N TYR A 489 -9.45 3.03 -10.50
CA TYR A 489 -8.13 3.25 -9.94
C TYR A 489 -8.06 4.60 -9.22
N SER A 490 -7.75 4.55 -7.92
CA SER A 490 -7.82 5.67 -6.97
C SER A 490 -6.53 5.87 -6.17
N MET A 491 -5.48 5.10 -6.43
CA MET A 491 -4.19 5.29 -5.77
C MET A 491 -3.54 6.64 -6.14
N ASN A 492 -3.96 7.28 -7.23
CA ASN A 492 -3.53 8.61 -7.61
C ASN A 492 -4.45 9.73 -7.08
N MET A 493 -5.39 9.42 -6.17
CA MET A 493 -6.26 10.41 -5.54
C MET A 493 -5.51 11.21 -4.46
N VAL A 494 -5.82 12.50 -4.34
CA VAL A 494 -5.22 13.40 -3.36
C VAL A 494 -6.32 14.16 -2.62
N ASN A 495 -6.30 14.12 -1.30
CA ASN A 495 -7.19 14.91 -0.44
C ASN A 495 -6.37 15.79 0.50
N GLY A 496 -6.69 17.07 0.61
CA GLY A 496 -6.20 17.89 1.71
C GLY A 496 -6.81 17.40 3.02
N ALA A 497 -8.13 17.46 3.11
CA ALA A 497 -8.93 16.88 4.19
C ALA A 497 -10.10 16.06 3.67
N THR A 498 -10.50 15.01 4.40
CA THR A 498 -11.71 14.24 4.09
C THR A 498 -12.44 13.83 5.36
N PHE A 499 -13.73 14.18 5.44
CA PHE A 499 -14.62 13.97 6.59
C PHE A 499 -15.79 13.11 6.18
N THR A 500 -16.01 12.02 6.89
CA THR A 500 -17.03 11.00 6.55
C THR A 500 -17.74 10.58 7.83
N PHE A 501 -19.08 10.58 7.86
CA PHE A 501 -19.86 10.33 9.09
C PHE A 501 -19.34 11.15 10.28
N THR A 502 -18.91 12.39 10.04
CA THR A 502 -18.20 13.21 11.02
C THR A 502 -19.06 14.40 11.42
N THR A 503 -19.50 14.44 12.67
CA THR A 503 -20.52 15.38 13.15
C THR A 503 -19.98 16.38 14.16
N ASN A 504 -20.64 17.53 14.24
CA ASN A 504 -20.31 18.63 15.15
C ASN A 504 -18.86 19.10 14.97
N VAL A 505 -18.46 19.32 13.71
CA VAL A 505 -17.13 19.84 13.35
C VAL A 505 -17.15 21.36 13.38
N GLN A 506 -16.23 21.97 14.13
CA GLN A 506 -15.97 23.41 14.09
C GLN A 506 -14.59 23.66 13.48
N LEU A 507 -14.53 24.51 12.47
CA LEU A 507 -13.30 24.91 11.79
C LEU A 507 -13.03 26.39 12.02
N SER A 508 -11.87 26.72 12.58
CA SER A 508 -11.39 28.10 12.70
C SER A 508 -9.93 28.23 12.29
N ASN A 509 -9.64 29.20 11.42
CA ASN A 509 -8.32 29.48 10.86
C ASN A 509 -7.65 28.24 10.25
N VAL A 510 -8.37 27.59 9.36
CA VAL A 510 -7.88 26.42 8.61
C VAL A 510 -7.42 26.84 7.21
N TYR A 511 -6.25 26.36 6.82
CA TYR A 511 -5.62 26.59 5.52
C TYR A 511 -5.29 25.26 4.83
N ILE A 512 -5.77 25.06 3.61
CA ILE A 512 -5.47 23.90 2.78
C ILE A 512 -4.94 24.39 1.44
N SER A 513 -3.73 23.99 1.07
CA SER A 513 -3.09 24.48 -0.15
C SER A 513 -2.21 23.45 -0.85
N HIS A 514 -2.01 23.63 -2.16
CA HIS A 514 -1.14 22.79 -2.98
C HIS A 514 -1.49 21.31 -2.87
N VAL A 515 -2.76 21.00 -3.15
CA VAL A 515 -3.29 19.63 -3.24
C VAL A 515 -3.22 19.20 -4.70
N VAL A 516 -2.25 18.37 -5.05
CA VAL A 516 -1.87 18.12 -6.45
C VAL A 516 -1.89 16.63 -6.78
N SER A 517 -2.66 16.23 -7.77
CA SER A 517 -2.53 14.93 -8.43
C SER A 517 -2.00 15.10 -9.84
N ASP A 518 -0.93 14.37 -10.18
CA ASP A 518 -0.39 14.41 -11.54
C ASP A 518 -1.30 13.73 -12.56
N THR A 519 -1.99 12.64 -12.18
CA THR A 519 -2.79 11.82 -13.11
C THR A 519 -4.23 11.57 -12.66
N GLY A 520 -4.58 11.88 -11.42
CA GLY A 520 -5.84 11.51 -10.80
C GLY A 520 -6.66 12.68 -10.26
N LEU A 521 -7.44 12.39 -9.23
CA LEU A 521 -8.39 13.31 -8.60
C LEU A 521 -7.71 14.14 -7.50
N ALA A 522 -8.13 15.40 -7.33
CA ALA A 522 -7.61 16.27 -6.27
C ALA A 522 -8.74 17.05 -5.58
N TYR A 523 -8.85 16.88 -4.26
CA TYR A 523 -9.88 17.49 -3.43
C TYR A 523 -9.27 18.30 -2.29
N GLY A 524 -9.63 19.58 -2.15
CA GLY A 524 -9.20 20.40 -1.02
C GLY A 524 -9.75 19.86 0.30
N LEU A 525 -11.08 19.88 0.44
CA LEU A 525 -11.84 19.24 1.52
C LEU A 525 -13.00 18.44 0.92
N ALA A 526 -13.11 17.16 1.24
CA ALA A 526 -14.23 16.31 0.86
C ALA A 526 -15.11 15.94 2.06
N ALA A 527 -16.40 16.28 2.01
CA ALA A 527 -17.39 15.92 3.02
C ALA A 527 -18.34 14.86 2.45
N TRP A 528 -18.42 13.73 3.14
CA TRP A 528 -19.21 12.56 2.76
C TRP A 528 -20.23 12.26 3.83
N TYR A 529 -21.44 11.87 3.43
CA TYR A 529 -22.54 11.28 4.22
C TYR A 529 -22.55 11.54 5.73
N GLU A 530 -23.64 12.13 6.23
CA GLU A 530 -23.84 12.36 7.68
C GLU A 530 -22.67 13.14 8.30
N THR A 531 -22.26 14.21 7.61
CA THR A 531 -21.18 15.08 8.06
C THR A 531 -21.74 16.49 8.28
N SER A 532 -21.43 17.10 9.44
CA SER A 532 -21.85 18.47 9.77
C SER A 532 -20.65 19.33 10.15
N ILE A 533 -20.50 20.47 9.46
CA ILE A 533 -19.36 21.37 9.55
C ILE A 533 -19.82 22.81 9.75
N ASP A 534 -19.33 23.45 10.80
CA ASP A 534 -19.50 24.88 11.08
C ASP A 534 -18.16 25.59 10.87
N ILE A 535 -18.10 26.49 9.89
CA ILE A 535 -16.95 27.35 9.63
C ILE A 535 -17.12 28.63 10.44
N VAL A 536 -16.23 28.87 11.40
CA VAL A 536 -16.38 29.93 12.41
C VAL A 536 -15.20 30.91 12.43
N GLY A 537 -15.51 32.15 12.81
CA GLY A 537 -14.53 33.24 12.88
C GLY A 537 -14.25 33.90 11.51
N LYS A 538 -13.48 35.00 11.51
CA LYS A 538 -13.22 35.79 10.29
C LYS A 538 -12.28 35.14 9.28
N LYS A 539 -11.39 34.29 9.76
CA LYS A 539 -10.52 33.44 8.94
C LYS A 539 -11.01 32.02 9.21
N GLY A 540 -12.09 31.60 8.57
CA GLY A 540 -12.68 30.30 8.85
C GLY A 540 -11.90 29.19 8.16
N LEU A 541 -12.09 29.10 6.84
CA LEU A 541 -11.44 28.12 5.98
C LEU A 541 -10.93 28.79 4.69
N GLN A 542 -9.68 28.51 4.33
CA GLN A 542 -9.12 28.88 3.04
C GLN A 542 -8.61 27.65 2.29
N ILE A 543 -9.00 27.50 1.03
CA ILE A 543 -8.56 26.42 0.14
C ILE A 543 -7.99 27.05 -1.13
N ASP A 544 -6.74 26.74 -1.48
CA ASP A 544 -6.16 27.20 -2.74
C ASP A 544 -5.21 26.19 -3.41
N HIS A 545 -4.92 26.40 -4.69
CA HIS A 545 -3.99 25.57 -5.46
C HIS A 545 -4.34 24.06 -5.43
N VAL A 546 -5.57 23.73 -5.81
CA VAL A 546 -6.00 22.34 -6.00
C VAL A 546 -5.89 21.99 -7.49
N HIS A 547 -5.07 20.99 -7.82
CA HIS A 547 -4.77 20.63 -9.20
C HIS A 547 -4.95 19.13 -9.46
N ALA A 548 -5.87 18.77 -10.35
CA ALA A 548 -6.09 17.39 -10.79
C ALA A 548 -5.60 17.16 -12.22
N GLY A 549 -4.88 16.06 -12.46
CA GLY A 549 -4.40 15.66 -13.78
C GLY A 549 -3.34 16.59 -14.36
N ARG A 550 -2.45 17.14 -13.51
CA ARG A 550 -1.44 18.13 -13.90
C ARG A 550 -0.50 17.65 -15.03
N ALA A 551 -0.18 16.37 -15.07
CA ALA A 551 0.69 15.76 -16.07
C ALA A 551 -0.07 15.24 -17.29
N LEU A 552 -1.41 15.27 -17.27
CA LEU A 552 -2.26 14.80 -18.36
C LEU A 552 -2.70 15.97 -19.25
N GLU A 553 -2.56 15.79 -20.56
CA GLU A 553 -3.17 16.71 -21.52
C GLU A 553 -4.70 16.58 -21.45
N PRO A 554 -5.45 17.70 -21.44
CA PRO A 554 -6.91 17.67 -21.49
C PRO A 554 -7.40 16.80 -22.65
N SER A 555 -8.17 15.75 -22.35
CA SER A 555 -8.60 14.78 -23.36
C SER A 555 -10.01 14.29 -23.13
N ASP A 556 -10.78 14.15 -24.22
CA ASP A 556 -12.09 13.50 -24.22
C ASP A 556 -11.99 11.97 -24.05
N LYS A 557 -10.77 11.42 -24.01
CA LYS A 557 -10.54 9.98 -23.75
C LYS A 557 -10.99 9.55 -22.37
N PHE A 558 -10.97 10.45 -21.39
CA PHE A 558 -11.48 10.19 -20.05
C PHE A 558 -12.93 10.65 -19.96
N ARG A 559 -13.84 9.68 -19.81
CA ARG A 559 -15.24 9.88 -19.49
C ARG A 559 -15.44 9.86 -17.97
N ARG A 560 -16.62 10.33 -17.53
CA ARG A 560 -17.07 10.23 -16.14
C ARG A 560 -17.07 8.79 -15.61
N ASP A 561 -17.28 7.83 -16.49
CA ASP A 561 -17.34 6.38 -16.25
C ASP A 561 -16.18 5.63 -16.92
N SER A 562 -15.09 6.33 -17.28
CA SER A 562 -13.90 5.66 -17.80
C SER A 562 -13.25 4.83 -16.68
N PHE A 563 -13.38 3.51 -16.78
CA PHE A 563 -12.58 2.58 -16.00
C PHE A 563 -11.35 2.15 -16.82
N PRO A 564 -10.14 2.02 -16.22
CA PRO A 564 -9.78 2.23 -14.82
C PRO A 564 -9.86 3.66 -14.30
N ASN A 565 -9.56 4.61 -15.17
CA ASN A 565 -9.11 5.94 -14.75
C ASN A 565 -10.20 6.96 -14.99
N LEU A 566 -10.72 7.51 -13.89
CA LEU A 566 -11.67 8.61 -13.95
C LEU A 566 -11.02 9.86 -14.56
N LYS A 567 -11.85 10.68 -15.19
CA LYS A 567 -11.41 12.01 -15.65
C LYS A 567 -10.89 12.83 -14.47
N PRO A 568 -9.69 13.44 -14.55
CA PRO A 568 -9.14 14.21 -13.44
C PRO A 568 -10.08 15.32 -12.95
N GLU A 569 -10.61 15.14 -11.75
CA GLU A 569 -11.56 16.03 -11.11
C GLU A 569 -10.83 16.91 -10.08
N GLY A 570 -10.86 18.22 -10.29
CA GLY A 570 -10.37 19.20 -9.32
C GLY A 570 -11.55 19.84 -8.59
N CYS A 571 -11.57 19.76 -7.27
CA CYS A 571 -12.66 20.32 -6.47
C CYS A 571 -12.12 20.91 -5.16
N ALA A 572 -12.43 22.17 -4.86
CA ALA A 572 -12.02 22.79 -3.60
C ALA A 572 -12.75 22.17 -2.42
N PHE A 573 -14.08 22.28 -2.42
CA PHE A 573 -14.95 21.72 -1.41
C PHE A 573 -15.92 20.75 -2.08
N ARG A 574 -15.69 19.46 -1.88
CA ARG A 574 -16.50 18.38 -2.45
C ARG A 574 -17.57 17.93 -1.46
N ILE A 575 -18.82 17.90 -1.89
CA ILE A 575 -19.92 17.29 -1.12
C ILE A 575 -20.40 16.03 -1.83
N TYR A 576 -20.59 14.97 -1.05
CA TYR A 576 -21.38 13.81 -1.45
C TYR A 576 -22.35 13.44 -0.33
N ASP A 577 -23.64 13.56 -0.62
CA ASP A 577 -24.73 13.27 0.32
C ASP A 577 -25.82 12.40 -0.32
N ASP A 578 -26.80 11.99 0.51
CA ASP A 578 -28.05 11.35 0.08
C ASP A 578 -29.18 11.84 0.99
N VAL A 579 -30.43 11.64 0.58
CA VAL A 579 -31.67 12.05 1.29
C VAL A 579 -31.70 11.58 2.74
N ILE A 580 -31.07 10.42 3.03
CA ILE A 580 -31.02 9.83 4.37
C ILE A 580 -29.78 10.30 5.16
N TYR A 581 -28.65 10.49 4.47
CA TYR A 581 -27.35 10.81 5.09
C TYR A 581 -26.84 12.15 4.55
N GLY A 582 -27.54 13.23 4.92
CA GLY A 582 -27.24 14.59 4.47
C GLY A 582 -25.88 15.10 4.95
N VAL A 583 -25.29 16.01 4.18
CA VAL A 583 -24.14 16.81 4.60
C VAL A 583 -24.59 18.24 4.85
N THR A 584 -24.21 18.83 5.98
CA THR A 584 -24.53 20.23 6.30
C THR A 584 -23.24 21.02 6.48
N VAL A 585 -23.14 22.16 5.80
CA VAL A 585 -22.00 23.07 5.91
C VAL A 585 -22.53 24.48 6.18
N ASP A 586 -22.27 24.99 7.36
CA ASP A 586 -22.65 26.35 7.77
C ASP A 586 -21.42 27.25 7.72
N TYR A 587 -21.55 28.40 7.04
CA TYR A 587 -20.50 29.41 6.95
C TYR A 587 -21.10 30.82 6.92
N GLU A 588 -20.33 31.82 7.32
CA GLU A 588 -20.78 33.21 7.35
C GLU A 588 -20.44 33.93 6.06
N GLU A 589 -21.45 34.42 5.36
CA GLU A 589 -21.30 35.31 4.21
C GLU A 589 -21.92 36.67 4.52
N SER A 590 -21.10 37.73 4.47
CA SER A 590 -21.51 39.09 4.81
C SER A 590 -20.98 40.09 3.78
N GLU A 591 -21.85 40.96 3.28
CA GLU A 591 -21.45 42.10 2.43
C GLU A 591 -20.40 43.02 3.11
N VAL A 592 -20.36 43.04 4.45
CA VAL A 592 -19.53 43.95 5.25
C VAL A 592 -18.22 43.31 5.71
N HIS A 593 -18.22 42.00 5.97
CA HIS A 593 -17.07 41.28 6.53
C HIS A 593 -16.41 40.30 5.57
N GLY A 594 -16.99 40.09 4.38
CA GLY A 594 -16.60 39.06 3.44
C GLY A 594 -17.03 37.67 3.92
N SER A 595 -16.85 36.67 3.08
CA SER A 595 -17.04 35.27 3.47
C SER A 595 -15.90 34.81 4.38
N ASN A 596 -16.21 34.03 5.41
CA ASN A 596 -15.21 33.32 6.19
C ASN A 596 -14.70 32.03 5.52
N LEU A 597 -15.24 31.70 4.35
CA LEU A 597 -14.75 30.71 3.41
C LEU A 597 -14.10 31.40 2.19
N LYS A 598 -12.84 31.07 1.90
CA LYS A 598 -12.10 31.60 0.75
C LYS A 598 -11.58 30.46 -0.12
N ILE A 599 -11.87 30.53 -1.42
CA ILE A 599 -11.45 29.50 -2.36
C ILE A 599 -10.85 30.17 -3.60
N SER A 600 -9.67 29.71 -4.03
CA SER A 600 -9.02 30.22 -5.24
C SER A 600 -8.18 29.13 -5.93
N CYS A 601 -7.77 29.36 -7.18
CA CYS A 601 -6.81 28.50 -7.89
C CYS A 601 -7.15 27.01 -7.93
N ILE A 602 -8.33 26.70 -8.47
CA ILE A 602 -8.80 25.32 -8.61
C ILE A 602 -8.73 24.93 -10.09
N HIS A 603 -8.05 23.84 -10.36
CA HIS A 603 -7.83 23.34 -11.71
C HIS A 603 -8.02 21.83 -11.78
N GLY A 604 -8.65 21.39 -12.85
CA GLY A 604 -8.81 19.99 -13.19
C GLY A 604 -9.18 19.84 -14.65
N HIS A 605 -9.27 18.61 -15.14
CA HIS A 605 -9.85 18.37 -16.47
C HIS A 605 -11.38 18.53 -16.43
N THR A 606 -11.95 18.45 -15.24
CA THR A 606 -13.35 18.76 -14.92
C THR A 606 -13.45 19.23 -13.46
N GLY A 607 -14.54 19.91 -13.13
CA GLY A 607 -14.83 20.40 -11.79
C GLY A 607 -15.53 19.36 -10.91
N CYS A 608 -16.01 19.78 -9.75
CA CYS A 608 -16.73 18.98 -8.78
C CYS A 608 -17.83 18.14 -9.42
N LEU A 609 -17.88 16.86 -9.04
CA LEU A 609 -18.85 15.86 -9.50
C LEU A 609 -18.82 15.66 -11.03
N MET A 610 -17.67 15.96 -11.64
CA MET A 610 -17.42 15.89 -13.08
C MET A 610 -18.23 16.93 -13.88
N GLU A 611 -18.61 18.04 -13.24
CA GLU A 611 -19.29 19.16 -13.87
C GLU A 611 -18.26 20.21 -14.35
N ASN A 612 -18.39 20.64 -15.61
CA ASN A 612 -17.43 21.59 -16.18
C ASN A 612 -17.68 23.00 -15.65
N GLY A 613 -16.66 23.58 -15.01
CA GLY A 613 -16.69 24.96 -14.51
C GLY A 613 -17.17 25.11 -13.07
N GLU A 614 -17.71 24.05 -12.47
CA GLU A 614 -18.13 24.01 -11.07
C GLU A 614 -16.96 23.54 -10.19
N TRP A 615 -16.17 24.46 -9.64
CA TRP A 615 -14.92 24.12 -8.94
C TRP A 615 -15.07 23.94 -7.42
N THR A 616 -16.27 24.14 -6.90
CA THR A 616 -16.63 23.91 -5.49
C THR A 616 -18.12 23.59 -5.37
N ASN A 617 -18.52 22.82 -4.35
CA ASN A 617 -19.92 22.66 -3.96
C ASN A 617 -20.36 23.67 -2.89
N VAL A 618 -19.42 24.36 -2.24
CA VAL A 618 -19.67 25.35 -1.17
C VAL A 618 -18.88 26.61 -1.44
N GLY A 619 -19.52 27.78 -1.32
CA GLY A 619 -18.91 29.08 -1.58
C GLY A 619 -18.64 29.35 -3.06
N GLU A 620 -17.80 30.35 -3.33
CA GLU A 620 -17.41 30.77 -4.68
C GLU A 620 -15.89 30.68 -4.86
N VAL A 621 -15.44 30.36 -6.08
CA VAL A 621 -14.02 30.29 -6.44
C VAL A 621 -13.59 31.61 -7.08
N SER A 622 -12.61 32.28 -6.49
CA SER A 622 -11.99 33.46 -7.09
C SER A 622 -10.92 33.08 -8.12
N GLU A 623 -10.64 33.98 -9.06
CA GLU A 623 -9.55 33.82 -10.01
C GLU A 623 -8.19 33.68 -9.29
N CYS A 624 -7.24 33.02 -9.97
CA CYS A 624 -5.86 33.03 -9.51
C CYS A 624 -5.26 34.42 -9.62
N GLU A 625 -4.84 34.99 -8.50
CA GLU A 625 -4.03 36.21 -8.49
C GLU A 625 -2.57 35.93 -8.94
N ASP A 626 -2.12 34.67 -8.85
CA ASP A 626 -0.76 34.27 -9.20
C ASP A 626 -0.63 33.74 -10.63
N SER A 627 0.35 34.27 -11.37
CA SER A 627 0.72 33.86 -12.74
C SER A 627 1.44 32.50 -12.83
N ASP A 628 1.25 31.61 -11.85
CA ASP A 628 2.01 30.35 -11.75
C ASP A 628 1.51 29.25 -12.72
N SER A 629 0.58 29.61 -13.62
CA SER A 629 0.17 28.82 -14.79
C SER A 629 1.31 28.52 -15.79
N SER A 630 2.56 28.90 -15.48
CA SER A 630 3.73 28.76 -16.35
C SER A 630 4.82 27.83 -15.81
N ARG A 631 4.74 27.34 -14.58
CA ARG A 631 5.64 26.28 -14.08
C ARG A 631 5.11 24.89 -14.45
N ARG A 632 5.07 24.61 -15.76
CA ARG A 632 5.26 23.22 -16.20
C ARG A 632 6.59 22.75 -15.59
N PRO A 633 6.64 21.64 -14.83
CA PRO A 633 7.91 21.05 -14.47
C PRO A 633 8.68 20.83 -15.77
N SER A 634 9.84 21.47 -15.94
CA SER A 634 10.73 21.24 -17.08
C SER A 634 11.45 19.89 -16.99
N GLY A 635 10.92 18.95 -16.19
CA GLY A 635 11.22 17.54 -16.30
C GLY A 635 10.45 17.00 -17.49
N ARG A 636 11.14 16.77 -18.61
CA ARG A 636 10.69 15.74 -19.55
C ARG A 636 10.46 14.47 -18.72
N LEU A 637 9.21 14.13 -18.44
CA LEU A 637 8.82 12.74 -18.33
C LEU A 637 9.29 12.11 -19.63
N ASN A 638 10.35 11.33 -19.53
CA ASN A 638 10.79 10.48 -20.63
C ASN A 638 9.64 9.50 -20.88
N THR A 639 8.75 9.85 -21.80
CA THR A 639 7.81 8.92 -22.45
C THR A 639 8.54 7.78 -23.17
N ALA A 640 9.87 7.75 -23.09
CA ALA A 640 10.75 6.68 -23.46
C ALA A 640 10.77 5.50 -22.45
N SER A 641 10.20 5.57 -21.24
CA SER A 641 10.27 4.41 -20.32
C SER A 641 9.34 3.24 -20.70
N MET A 642 8.15 3.48 -21.26
CA MET A 642 7.31 2.36 -21.78
C MET A 642 7.74 1.84 -23.16
N SER A 643 8.40 2.66 -23.99
CA SER A 643 8.80 2.26 -25.36
C SER A 643 10.25 1.78 -25.48
N ASN A 644 11.15 2.17 -24.57
CA ASN A 644 12.51 1.62 -24.53
C ASN A 644 12.55 0.24 -23.87
N TRP A 645 11.60 -0.09 -22.98
CA TRP A 645 11.49 -1.44 -22.44
C TRP A 645 11.08 -2.45 -23.53
N TYR A 646 10.14 -2.05 -24.42
CA TYR A 646 9.72 -2.85 -25.57
C TYR A 646 10.82 -3.12 -26.63
N ASN A 647 11.87 -2.28 -26.70
CA ASN A 647 12.93 -2.42 -27.71
C ASN A 647 14.29 -2.92 -27.16
N MET A 648 14.51 -2.88 -25.84
CA MET A 648 15.79 -3.32 -25.27
C MET A 648 15.93 -4.84 -25.13
N HIS A 649 14.83 -5.61 -25.15
CA HIS A 649 14.89 -7.07 -25.02
C HIS A 649 14.75 -7.84 -26.35
N SER A 650 14.31 -7.20 -27.44
CA SER A 650 14.31 -7.83 -28.78
C SER A 650 15.65 -7.71 -29.51
N SER A 651 16.50 -6.73 -29.17
CA SER A 651 17.75 -6.46 -29.88
C SER A 651 18.97 -7.25 -29.39
N LYS A 652 18.91 -7.86 -28.19
CA LYS A 652 19.99 -8.72 -27.68
C LYS A 652 19.87 -10.18 -28.14
N ALA A 653 18.66 -10.69 -28.39
CA ALA A 653 18.48 -12.02 -28.98
C ALA A 653 18.82 -12.07 -30.49
N LEU A 654 18.58 -10.98 -31.23
CA LEU A 654 18.85 -10.93 -32.67
C LEU A 654 20.35 -10.75 -33.01
N ASN A 655 21.11 -10.06 -32.15
CA ASN A 655 22.55 -9.87 -32.37
C ASN A 655 23.40 -11.10 -32.00
N PHE A 656 22.87 -12.04 -31.20
CA PHE A 656 23.54 -13.31 -30.92
C PHE A 656 23.34 -14.35 -32.04
N MET A 657 22.20 -14.31 -32.76
CA MET A 657 21.95 -15.20 -33.91
C MET A 657 22.56 -14.72 -35.25
N ILE A 658 22.93 -13.44 -35.38
CA ILE A 658 23.61 -12.93 -36.59
C ILE A 658 25.15 -13.03 -36.45
N GLY A 659 25.69 -13.14 -35.22
CA GLY A 659 27.11 -13.32 -34.96
C GLY A 659 27.66 -14.75 -35.22
N LEU A 660 26.81 -15.77 -35.24
CA LEU A 660 27.24 -17.17 -35.42
C LEU A 660 27.27 -17.66 -36.89
N VAL A 661 26.77 -16.86 -37.85
CA VAL A 661 26.71 -17.23 -39.28
C VAL A 661 27.88 -16.62 -40.10
N VAL A 662 28.75 -15.80 -39.48
CA VAL A 662 29.89 -15.15 -40.17
C VAL A 662 31.27 -15.73 -39.76
N ALA A 663 31.31 -16.76 -38.91
CA ALA A 663 32.57 -17.41 -38.50
C ALA A 663 32.76 -18.84 -39.04
N LEU A 664 31.96 -19.28 -40.02
CA LEU A 664 32.21 -20.50 -40.80
C LEU A 664 32.06 -20.22 -42.31
N THR A 665 32.95 -19.36 -42.80
CA THR A 665 33.67 -19.50 -44.08
C THR A 665 35.13 -19.20 -43.84
#